data_AF-A0A6A7G1H9-F1
#
_entry.id   AF-A0A6A7G1H9-F1
#
_cell.length_a   1.000
_cell.length_b   1.000
_cell.length_c   1.000
_cell.angle_alpha   90.00
_cell.angle_beta   90.00
_cell.angle_gamma   90.00
#
_symmetry.space_group_name_H-M   'P 1'
#
loop_
_entity.id
_entity.type
_entity.pdbx_description
1 polymer ?
#
loop_
_entity_poly.entity_id
_entity_poly.type
_entity_poly.pdbx_seq_one_letter_code
_entity_poly.pdbx_strand_id
1 'polypeptide(L)'
;MGRKVIVASCSLNQWALDYHHNMSTIVESIQQAKTLGAMYRTGPELEITGYSCADHYYESDTVLHAWEVMVELLRNKACFGILYDVGMPVRHKNVLYNCRIVVLNGKILLIRPKLLLCDDGNYRESRWFTAWTKIRAVEDHFLPRMVQRVTGQKSVVFGDAVLSTHDTCIGYEICEELWNPSSSHIGMSLDGVEIIMNASGSYREMRKSWQSLEYIKTATAKCGGCYVFANLKGCDGDRVHFAGDATIAVNGKVVARTQPFQLTEVDVITAAVDLEDIRIYRHMIRSRCAVASQSPSYPRVQVDFSLSSDSDLFLPSCVEIPVILPTPEEEILYGPACWLWDYLRRSGQGGFLLALSGGMDSSSTATIVYSMCSLIVKAVTNGEQQVLDDVRRIVSQKEYVPSDPRELCGLLFHTVYMGTENSSQETKRLAKTLAQQIGSYHLSISVDTVVSAVLGVFSVTTGHLPKFRANGGTERENVALQNIQARVRMITAYLFAQLVLWVRGRPGGLLVLGSGNVDEALRGYMTKYDCSSADINPIGGFSKIDLRSFLRLATEKLQLPVLAEVLSARPTAELEPLQEGRVVQTDEQDMGMTYEELSIYGKLRKIEGCGPYSMFCKLIHLWRDLTPAQVAEKVKFFFRYYSVNRHKMTVLTPAYHAETYSPDDNRFDHRPFLYNYRWTWQFLSIDAAVKKIGEGFASGGATSQRSGGAEGGGAGKQHDAAGGSGGAASTNKKTASTQPALTTVSEAPRQGIQVSVLSESTEPSSVARVTVPATATTTQAVTDESSNSGTDSSYHSCRSTLRQNNSNETTADGSGGTTVGGSSLTCKEEVDTRQLVDQPHNSQVLATQ
;
A
#
# COMPACT_ATOMS: atom_id res chain seq x y z
N MET A 1 15.40 18.61 37.40
CA MET A 1 14.62 17.54 36.76
C MET A 1 14.03 18.15 35.51
N GLY A 2 14.22 17.54 34.34
CA GLY A 2 13.58 18.01 33.13
C GLY A 2 12.06 17.85 33.19
N ARG A 3 11.32 18.82 32.65
CA ARG A 3 9.86 18.83 32.70
C ARG A 3 9.23 18.79 31.31
N LYS A 4 9.50 19.75 30.44
CA LYS A 4 8.91 19.77 29.08
C LYS A 4 9.96 19.45 28.02
N VAL A 5 9.61 18.53 27.13
CA VAL A 5 10.46 18.05 26.03
C VAL A 5 9.78 18.29 24.69
N ILE A 6 10.54 18.68 23.66
CA ILE A 6 10.01 18.76 22.29
C ILE A 6 10.48 17.53 21.52
N VAL A 7 9.51 16.72 21.08
CA VAL A 7 9.73 15.52 20.26
C VAL A 7 9.16 15.72 18.86
N ALA A 8 9.87 15.22 17.85
CA ALA A 8 9.48 15.25 16.45
C ALA A 8 9.16 13.85 15.90
N SER A 9 8.09 13.78 15.12
CA SER A 9 7.81 12.69 14.20
C SER A 9 7.86 13.19 12.76
N CYS A 10 8.10 12.31 11.80
CA CYS A 10 8.09 12.68 10.38
C CYS A 10 7.47 11.60 9.48
N SER A 11 7.07 12.05 8.29
CA SER A 11 6.72 11.19 7.16
C SER A 11 7.59 11.55 5.97
N LEU A 12 8.26 10.54 5.40
CA LEU A 12 9.19 10.70 4.29
C LEU A 12 8.72 9.90 3.07
N ASN A 13 8.86 10.47 1.88
CA ASN A 13 8.59 9.78 0.61
C ASN A 13 9.85 9.08 0.09
N GLN A 14 10.28 8.03 0.81
CA GLN A 14 11.47 7.26 0.43
C GLN A 14 11.24 6.47 -0.86
N TRP A 15 12.32 6.01 -1.48
CA TRP A 15 12.32 5.15 -2.66
C TRP A 15 13.25 3.97 -2.42
N ALA A 16 12.79 2.74 -2.69
CA ALA A 16 13.57 1.53 -2.53
C ALA A 16 14.92 1.63 -3.28
N LEU A 17 16.01 1.46 -2.52
CA LEU A 17 17.41 1.54 -2.96
C LEU A 17 17.92 2.92 -3.45
N ASP A 18 17.12 4.00 -3.41
CA ASP A 18 17.67 5.36 -3.64
C ASP A 18 18.33 5.91 -2.37
N TYR A 19 19.54 5.41 -2.09
CA TYR A 19 20.34 5.82 -0.94
C TYR A 19 20.65 7.32 -0.91
N HIS A 20 20.62 8.02 -2.05
CA HIS A 20 20.93 9.45 -2.10
C HIS A 20 19.71 10.28 -1.68
N HIS A 21 18.55 10.03 -2.30
CA HIS A 21 17.28 10.64 -1.92
C HIS A 21 16.91 10.30 -0.48
N ASN A 22 17.00 9.03 -0.10
CA ASN A 22 16.64 8.59 1.25
C ASN A 22 17.53 9.23 2.33
N MET A 23 18.81 9.48 2.03
CA MET A 23 19.71 10.22 2.93
C MET A 23 19.35 11.70 3.01
N SER A 24 19.04 12.35 1.89
CA SER A 24 18.75 13.80 1.87
C SER A 24 17.46 14.13 2.63
N THR A 25 16.39 13.36 2.44
CA THR A 25 15.12 13.51 3.18
C THR A 25 15.28 13.25 4.68
N ILE A 26 16.11 12.28 5.08
CA ILE A 26 16.45 12.04 6.49
C ILE A 26 17.16 13.27 7.08
N VAL A 27 18.22 13.75 6.42
CA VAL A 27 18.97 14.94 6.86
C VAL A 27 18.07 16.17 6.96
N GLU A 28 17.22 16.40 5.96
CA GLU A 28 16.26 17.52 5.94
C GLU A 28 15.27 17.41 7.11
N SER A 29 14.67 16.23 7.33
CA SER A 29 13.72 16.03 8.44
C SER A 29 14.36 16.28 9.82
N ILE A 30 15.65 15.98 9.98
CA ILE A 30 16.42 16.27 11.19
C ILE A 30 16.70 17.78 11.32
N GLN A 31 16.97 18.48 10.20
CA GLN A 31 17.12 19.94 10.18
C GLN A 31 15.81 20.65 10.51
N GLN A 32 14.69 20.27 9.87
CA GLN A 32 13.36 20.79 10.16
C GLN A 32 12.97 20.57 11.63
N ALA A 33 13.17 19.36 12.17
CA ALA A 33 12.92 19.03 13.57
C ALA A 33 13.71 19.94 14.53
N LYS A 34 15.00 20.18 14.26
CA LYS A 34 15.83 21.11 15.05
C LYS A 34 15.38 22.56 14.94
N THR A 35 14.97 23.02 13.77
CA THR A 35 14.41 24.36 13.57
C THR A 35 13.10 24.57 14.34
N LEU A 36 12.31 23.50 14.51
CA LEU A 36 11.12 23.45 15.36
C LEU A 36 11.44 23.22 16.86
N GLY A 37 12.73 23.24 17.25
CA GLY A 37 13.18 23.11 18.63
C GLY A 37 13.18 21.70 19.20
N ALA A 38 12.97 20.65 18.38
CA ALA A 38 12.95 19.28 18.85
C ALA A 38 14.33 18.78 19.27
N MET A 39 14.38 18.13 20.44
CA MET A 39 15.57 17.48 20.99
C MET A 39 15.59 15.96 20.69
N TYR A 40 14.49 15.43 20.14
CA TYR A 40 14.38 14.08 19.62
C TYR A 40 13.68 14.06 18.26
N ARG A 41 14.18 13.30 17.27
CA ARG A 41 13.49 12.99 15.99
C ARG A 41 13.40 11.47 15.77
N THR A 42 12.19 10.94 15.57
CA THR A 42 11.98 9.59 15.00
C THR A 42 11.51 9.67 13.54
N GLY A 43 11.65 8.56 12.79
CA GLY A 43 11.31 8.49 11.37
C GLY A 43 10.90 7.09 10.91
N PRO A 44 10.49 6.94 9.64
CA PRO A 44 9.81 5.73 9.17
C PRO A 44 10.65 4.45 9.21
N GLU A 45 9.97 3.31 9.15
CA GLU A 45 10.60 1.99 9.13
C GLU A 45 11.48 1.79 7.89
N LEU A 46 12.68 1.22 8.07
CA LEU A 46 13.67 0.98 7.02
C LEU A 46 13.98 2.22 6.14
N GLU A 47 13.81 3.43 6.66
CA GLU A 47 13.90 4.69 5.91
C GLU A 47 15.22 4.94 5.17
N ILE A 48 16.35 4.34 5.55
CA ILE A 48 17.61 4.45 4.80
C ILE A 48 17.54 3.69 3.46
N THR A 49 16.88 2.53 3.43
CA THR A 49 16.74 1.71 2.22
C THR A 49 15.46 2.00 1.44
N GLY A 50 14.44 2.57 2.08
CA GLY A 50 13.04 2.36 1.68
C GLY A 50 12.56 1.00 2.22
N TYR A 51 11.24 0.78 2.31
CA TYR A 51 10.67 -0.41 2.94
C TYR A 51 10.52 -1.56 1.95
N SER A 52 9.98 -1.28 0.74
CA SER A 52 9.59 -2.29 -0.25
C SER A 52 10.74 -2.85 -1.10
N CYS A 53 11.99 -2.85 -0.62
CA CYS A 53 13.14 -3.40 -1.35
C CYS A 53 13.02 -4.92 -1.64
N ALA A 54 12.14 -5.62 -0.92
CA ALA A 54 11.85 -7.03 -1.11
C ALA A 54 13.12 -7.91 -1.17
N ASP A 55 13.29 -8.71 -2.22
CA ASP A 55 14.37 -9.70 -2.32
C ASP A 55 15.79 -9.06 -2.38
N HIS A 56 15.91 -7.76 -2.65
CA HIS A 56 17.17 -7.03 -2.51
C HIS A 56 17.72 -7.05 -1.07
N TYR A 57 16.90 -7.33 -0.04
CA TYR A 57 17.40 -7.57 1.32
C TYR A 57 18.28 -8.82 1.46
N TYR A 58 18.25 -9.77 0.50
CA TYR A 58 19.20 -10.87 0.46
C TYR A 58 20.61 -10.43 0.02
N GLU A 59 20.69 -9.38 -0.79
CA GLU A 59 21.93 -8.88 -1.37
C GLU A 59 22.83 -8.27 -0.29
N SER A 60 24.15 -8.49 -0.38
CA SER A 60 25.13 -7.89 0.53
C SER A 60 25.12 -6.38 0.47
N ASP A 61 24.86 -5.85 -0.72
CA ASP A 61 25.14 -4.48 -1.11
C ASP A 61 24.07 -3.55 -0.52
N THR A 62 22.84 -4.05 -0.38
CA THR A 62 21.75 -3.41 0.37
C THR A 62 22.12 -3.09 1.82
N VAL A 63 22.89 -3.98 2.47
CA VAL A 63 23.40 -3.78 3.84
C VAL A 63 24.67 -2.92 3.85
N LEU A 64 25.52 -3.03 2.82
CA LEU A 64 26.72 -2.20 2.65
C LEU A 64 26.34 -0.71 2.51
N HIS A 65 25.51 -0.38 1.52
CA HIS A 65 25.13 1.00 1.22
C HIS A 65 24.31 1.64 2.35
N ALA A 66 23.50 0.85 3.06
CA ALA A 66 22.84 1.34 4.27
C ALA A 66 23.84 1.72 5.38
N TRP A 67 24.95 0.99 5.54
CA TRP A 67 26.04 1.39 6.44
C TRP A 67 26.85 2.59 5.92
N GLU A 68 26.95 2.78 4.61
CA GLU A 68 27.62 3.94 4.01
C GLU A 68 26.79 5.23 4.20
N VAL A 69 25.47 5.18 4.01
CA VAL A 69 24.55 6.25 4.41
C VAL A 69 24.63 6.53 5.91
N MET A 70 24.67 5.48 6.75
CA MET A 70 24.84 5.64 8.20
C MET A 70 26.16 6.34 8.55
N VAL A 71 27.25 6.07 7.81
CA VAL A 71 28.54 6.76 7.97
C VAL A 71 28.44 8.26 7.65
N GLU A 72 27.72 8.65 6.61
CA GLU A 72 27.52 10.08 6.28
C GLU A 72 26.59 10.79 7.28
N LEU A 73 25.51 10.14 7.73
CA LEU A 73 24.65 10.65 8.82
C LEU A 73 25.42 10.84 10.13
N LEU A 74 26.38 9.97 10.45
CA LEU A 74 27.26 10.09 11.62
C LEU A 74 28.33 11.21 11.47
N ARG A 75 28.68 11.58 10.24
CA ARG A 75 29.59 12.70 9.93
C ARG A 75 28.88 14.06 9.94
N ASN A 76 27.67 14.10 9.40
CA ASN A 76 26.95 15.33 9.09
C ASN A 76 26.60 16.14 10.35
N LYS A 77 27.17 17.36 10.45
CA LYS A 77 26.99 18.25 11.59
C LYS A 77 25.57 18.82 11.71
N ALA A 78 24.75 18.74 10.66
CA ALA A 78 23.32 19.01 10.78
C ALA A 78 22.65 18.08 11.81
N CYS A 79 23.09 16.82 11.89
CA CYS A 79 22.54 15.77 12.75
C CYS A 79 23.13 15.75 14.18
N PHE A 80 23.92 16.77 14.57
CA PHE A 80 24.47 16.90 15.92
C PHE A 80 23.58 17.80 16.79
N GLY A 81 23.62 17.61 18.12
CA GLY A 81 22.81 18.36 19.09
C GLY A 81 21.36 17.88 19.25
N ILE A 82 20.98 16.78 18.61
CA ILE A 82 19.66 16.15 18.69
C ILE A 82 19.83 14.64 18.84
N LEU A 83 18.96 13.98 19.61
CA LEU A 83 18.80 12.53 19.54
C LEU A 83 17.97 12.17 18.31
N TYR A 84 18.38 11.17 17.55
CA TYR A 84 17.54 10.66 16.47
C TYR A 84 17.67 9.17 16.30
N ASP A 85 16.62 8.54 15.76
CA ASP A 85 16.68 7.15 15.31
C ASP A 85 16.30 7.02 13.83
N VAL A 86 16.97 6.08 13.15
CA VAL A 86 16.80 5.75 11.73
C VAL A 86 16.61 4.26 11.50
N GLY A 87 15.93 3.89 10.42
CA GLY A 87 15.64 2.49 10.06
C GLY A 87 16.58 1.95 8.99
N MET A 88 17.19 0.78 9.22
CA MET A 88 17.97 0.05 8.20
C MET A 88 18.06 -1.46 8.48
N PRO A 89 18.35 -2.30 7.47
CA PRO A 89 18.65 -3.71 7.67
C PRO A 89 20.04 -3.89 8.30
N VAL A 90 20.14 -4.70 9.36
CA VAL A 90 21.42 -5.00 10.05
C VAL A 90 21.65 -6.50 10.15
N ARG A 91 22.82 -6.95 9.71
CA ARG A 91 23.26 -8.36 9.83
C ARG A 91 24.05 -8.55 11.13
N HIS A 92 23.49 -9.25 12.11
CA HIS A 92 24.15 -9.60 13.37
C HIS A 92 24.32 -11.12 13.46
N LYS A 93 25.55 -11.60 13.70
CA LYS A 93 25.89 -13.05 13.77
C LYS A 93 25.32 -13.87 12.59
N ASN A 94 25.50 -13.34 11.37
CA ASN A 94 24.97 -13.88 10.10
C ASN A 94 23.43 -13.90 9.93
N VAL A 95 22.65 -13.44 10.93
CA VAL A 95 21.20 -13.28 10.83
C VAL A 95 20.87 -11.84 10.45
N LEU A 96 19.90 -11.63 9.54
CA LEU A 96 19.46 -10.30 9.12
C LEU A 96 18.23 -9.85 9.92
N TYR A 97 18.27 -8.62 10.42
CA TYR A 97 17.22 -8.00 11.21
C TYR A 97 16.81 -6.66 10.58
N ASN A 98 15.51 -6.37 10.61
CA ASN A 98 14.98 -5.01 10.47
C ASN A 98 15.25 -4.27 11.79
N CYS A 99 15.92 -3.11 11.76
CA CYS A 99 16.43 -2.43 12.95
C CYS A 99 16.15 -0.92 12.98
N ARG A 100 15.94 -0.38 14.19
CA ARG A 100 16.21 1.04 14.51
C ARG A 100 17.65 1.22 14.97
N ILE A 101 18.30 2.28 14.51
CA ILE A 101 19.63 2.71 14.92
C ILE A 101 19.48 4.04 15.67
N VAL A 102 19.76 4.06 16.96
CA VAL A 102 19.65 5.25 17.81
C VAL A 102 20.99 5.98 17.84
N VAL A 103 20.99 7.28 17.59
CA VAL A 103 22.20 8.08 17.33
C VAL A 103 22.16 9.42 18.08
N LEU A 104 23.32 9.82 18.60
CA LEU A 104 23.57 11.14 19.16
C LEU A 104 25.01 11.58 18.83
N ASN A 105 25.19 12.80 18.33
CA ASN A 105 26.50 13.45 18.18
C ASN A 105 27.58 12.60 17.46
N GLY A 106 27.19 11.84 16.42
CA GLY A 106 28.10 10.95 15.69
C GLY A 106 28.50 9.67 16.43
N LYS A 107 27.67 9.22 17.39
CA LYS A 107 27.80 7.94 18.11
C LYS A 107 26.50 7.14 17.98
N ILE A 108 26.61 5.84 17.74
CA ILE A 108 25.47 4.92 17.81
C ILE A 108 25.31 4.48 19.27
N LEU A 109 24.10 4.58 19.82
CA LEU A 109 23.80 4.26 21.22
C LEU A 109 23.19 2.87 21.37
N LEU A 110 22.27 2.52 20.48
CA LEU A 110 21.51 1.27 20.49
C LEU A 110 21.16 0.85 19.05
N ILE A 111 21.19 -0.45 18.78
CA ILE A 111 20.55 -1.07 17.63
C ILE A 111 19.40 -1.96 18.14
N ARG A 112 18.15 -1.55 17.90
CA ARG A 112 16.95 -2.31 18.28
C ARG A 112 16.42 -3.09 17.08
N PRO A 113 16.58 -4.42 17.01
CA PRO A 113 15.93 -5.26 16.01
C PRO A 113 14.42 -5.41 16.29
N LYS A 114 13.63 -5.66 15.24
CA LYS A 114 12.19 -5.94 15.30
C LYS A 114 11.92 -7.28 15.98
N LEU A 115 10.97 -7.30 16.92
CA LEU A 115 10.57 -8.46 17.74
C LEU A 115 9.47 -9.29 17.07
N LEU A 116 8.61 -8.64 16.29
CA LEU A 116 7.41 -9.21 15.66
C LEU A 116 7.35 -8.75 14.21
N LEU A 117 7.35 -9.68 13.26
CA LEU A 117 7.42 -9.40 11.83
C LEU A 117 6.03 -9.36 11.18
N CYS A 118 5.88 -8.55 10.14
CA CYS A 118 4.66 -8.45 9.33
C CYS A 118 4.65 -9.54 8.23
N ASP A 119 3.69 -10.47 8.23
CA ASP A 119 3.63 -11.60 7.28
C ASP A 119 2.23 -11.86 6.68
N ASP A 120 1.32 -10.89 6.77
CA ASP A 120 -0.04 -10.96 6.22
C ASP A 120 -0.29 -9.93 5.10
N GLY A 121 -1.35 -10.15 4.32
CA GLY A 121 -1.73 -9.26 3.23
C GLY A 121 -0.63 -9.11 2.17
N ASN A 122 -0.05 -7.92 2.07
CA ASN A 122 1.11 -7.65 1.21
C ASN A 122 2.46 -7.89 1.90
N TYR A 123 2.50 -7.92 3.24
CA TYR A 123 3.72 -8.05 4.04
C TYR A 123 4.24 -9.50 4.05
N ARG A 124 5.57 -9.65 4.07
CA ARG A 124 6.30 -10.94 3.99
C ARG A 124 7.67 -10.86 4.67
N GLU A 125 7.78 -10.12 5.77
CA GLU A 125 9.06 -9.77 6.38
C GLU A 125 9.89 -11.00 6.79
N SER A 126 9.27 -12.11 7.20
CA SER A 126 9.97 -13.37 7.51
C SER A 126 10.70 -14.00 6.31
N ARG A 127 10.41 -13.55 5.09
CA ARG A 127 11.15 -13.94 3.88
C ARG A 127 12.59 -13.46 3.93
N TRP A 128 12.84 -12.27 4.49
CA TRP A 128 14.12 -11.57 4.44
C TRP A 128 14.76 -11.36 5.82
N PHE A 129 13.92 -11.15 6.83
CA PHE A 129 14.32 -10.82 8.20
C PHE A 129 14.01 -11.95 9.18
N THR A 130 14.70 -11.95 10.30
CA THR A 130 14.40 -12.82 11.45
C THR A 130 13.94 -11.97 12.63
N ALA A 131 12.91 -12.42 13.35
CA ALA A 131 12.46 -11.79 14.59
C ALA A 131 13.52 -11.91 15.69
N TRP A 132 13.73 -10.84 16.47
CA TRP A 132 14.57 -10.93 17.67
C TRP A 132 13.82 -11.55 18.84
N THR A 133 14.18 -12.79 19.17
CA THR A 133 13.48 -13.61 20.17
C THR A 133 14.01 -13.45 21.61
N LYS A 134 15.12 -12.72 21.82
CA LYS A 134 15.74 -12.53 23.14
C LYS A 134 15.16 -11.29 23.84
N ILE A 135 13.88 -11.40 24.22
CA ILE A 135 13.11 -10.33 24.89
C ILE A 135 13.83 -9.85 26.16
N ARG A 136 13.90 -8.53 26.37
CA ARG A 136 14.64 -7.84 27.45
C ARG A 136 16.11 -8.26 27.59
N ALA A 137 16.75 -8.66 26.50
CA ALA A 137 18.16 -9.02 26.46
C ALA A 137 18.91 -8.37 25.28
N VAL A 138 20.21 -8.19 25.48
CA VAL A 138 21.12 -7.49 24.56
C VAL A 138 22.43 -8.26 24.38
N GLU A 139 23.11 -8.00 23.26
CA GLU A 139 24.42 -8.56 22.92
C GLU A 139 25.30 -7.46 22.28
N ASP A 140 26.63 -7.63 22.30
CA ASP A 140 27.55 -6.75 21.57
C ASP A 140 27.45 -6.98 20.05
N HIS A 141 27.11 -5.93 19.30
CA HIS A 141 27.25 -5.89 17.84
C HIS A 141 28.56 -5.18 17.47
N PHE A 142 29.50 -5.90 16.84
CA PHE A 142 30.74 -5.31 16.32
C PHE A 142 30.46 -4.46 15.08
N LEU A 143 30.74 -3.17 15.16
CA LEU A 143 30.42 -2.22 14.09
C LEU A 143 31.33 -2.40 12.86
N PRO A 144 30.87 -2.15 11.62
CA PRO A 144 31.71 -2.19 10.43
C PRO A 144 32.90 -1.23 10.51
N ARG A 145 34.05 -1.59 9.93
CA ARG A 145 35.30 -0.79 9.99
C ARG A 145 35.11 0.66 9.51
N MET A 146 34.21 0.91 8.56
CA MET A 146 33.86 2.26 8.11
C MET A 146 33.24 3.11 9.23
N VAL A 147 32.34 2.53 10.03
CA VAL A 147 31.72 3.16 11.20
C VAL A 147 32.74 3.35 12.31
N GLN A 148 33.55 2.32 12.62
CA GLN A 148 34.58 2.39 13.68
C GLN A 148 35.55 3.56 13.49
N ARG A 149 35.91 3.88 12.24
CA ARG A 149 36.78 5.02 11.88
C ARG A 149 36.18 6.40 12.18
N VAL A 150 34.84 6.51 12.17
CA VAL A 150 34.12 7.77 12.40
C VAL A 150 33.69 7.91 13.85
N THR A 151 33.16 6.84 14.45
CA THR A 151 32.62 6.87 15.81
C THR A 151 33.67 6.56 16.88
N GLY A 152 34.76 5.87 16.54
CA GLY A 152 35.71 5.30 17.50
C GLY A 152 35.15 4.13 18.31
N GLN A 153 33.92 3.68 18.04
CA GLN A 153 33.25 2.60 18.78
C GLN A 153 33.57 1.24 18.12
N LYS A 154 34.08 0.28 18.90
CA LYS A 154 34.36 -1.10 18.42
C LYS A 154 33.08 -1.93 18.33
N SER A 155 32.19 -1.79 19.31
CA SER A 155 30.86 -2.42 19.36
C SER A 155 29.81 -1.43 19.87
N VAL A 156 28.54 -1.83 19.76
CA VAL A 156 27.38 -1.15 20.33
C VAL A 156 26.37 -2.18 20.83
N VAL A 157 25.50 -1.76 21.75
CA VAL A 157 24.40 -2.57 22.28
C VAL A 157 23.42 -2.92 21.17
N PHE A 158 23.10 -4.21 21.03
CA PHE A 158 22.14 -4.74 20.07
C PHE A 158 21.10 -5.63 20.76
N GLY A 159 19.81 -5.35 20.61
CA GLY A 159 18.74 -6.17 21.18
C GLY A 159 17.56 -5.35 21.75
N ASP A 160 16.84 -5.94 22.69
CA ASP A 160 15.63 -5.35 23.28
C ASP A 160 15.99 -4.55 24.54
N ALA A 161 16.11 -3.23 24.37
CA ALA A 161 16.58 -2.28 25.38
C ALA A 161 15.92 -0.91 25.22
N VAL A 162 16.05 -0.08 26.26
CA VAL A 162 15.49 1.27 26.34
C VAL A 162 16.59 2.31 26.58
N LEU A 163 16.36 3.55 26.15
CA LEU A 163 17.29 4.67 26.33
C LEU A 163 16.95 5.43 27.61
N SER A 164 17.94 5.72 28.45
CA SER A 164 17.77 6.49 29.70
C SER A 164 18.60 7.77 29.62
N THR A 165 17.93 8.93 29.67
CA THR A 165 18.57 10.26 29.69
C THR A 165 18.57 10.82 31.12
N HIS A 166 19.08 12.05 31.30
CA HIS A 166 19.04 12.74 32.61
C HIS A 166 17.62 13.09 33.07
N ASP A 167 16.67 13.14 32.13
CA ASP A 167 15.32 13.65 32.34
C ASP A 167 14.17 12.71 32.00
N THR A 168 14.38 11.66 31.17
CA THR A 168 13.32 10.73 30.77
C THR A 168 13.85 9.35 30.36
N CYS A 169 12.94 8.46 29.93
CA CYS A 169 13.24 7.11 29.47
C CYS A 169 12.45 6.83 28.17
N ILE A 170 13.13 6.39 27.12
CA ILE A 170 12.61 6.26 25.75
C ILE A 170 12.65 4.81 25.30
N GLY A 171 11.52 4.31 24.79
CA GLY A 171 11.38 2.96 24.24
C GLY A 171 11.12 2.98 22.74
N TYR A 172 11.29 1.82 22.12
CA TYR A 172 11.24 1.64 20.68
C TYR A 172 10.27 0.50 20.34
N GLU A 173 9.28 0.82 19.53
CA GLU A 173 8.30 -0.10 18.96
C GLU A 173 8.39 -0.04 17.43
N ILE A 174 8.14 -1.12 16.70
CA ILE A 174 8.27 -1.14 15.23
C ILE A 174 7.01 -1.75 14.60
N CYS A 175 6.24 -0.90 13.90
CA CYS A 175 5.01 -1.25 13.17
C CYS A 175 4.08 -2.24 13.93
N GLU A 176 4.02 -3.49 13.47
CA GLU A 176 3.22 -4.61 14.01
C GLU A 176 3.28 -4.78 15.54
N GLU A 177 4.42 -4.43 16.15
CA GLU A 177 4.61 -4.49 17.60
C GLU A 177 3.57 -3.65 18.39
N LEU A 178 2.92 -2.66 17.76
CA LEU A 178 1.85 -1.85 18.35
C LEU A 178 0.53 -2.63 18.55
N TRP A 179 -0.03 -3.18 17.47
CA TRP A 179 -1.39 -3.76 17.49
C TRP A 179 -1.42 -5.27 17.79
N ASN A 180 -0.26 -5.91 17.92
CA ASN A 180 -0.15 -7.24 18.50
C ASN A 180 -0.84 -7.32 19.89
N PRO A 181 -1.56 -8.40 20.26
CA PRO A 181 -2.21 -8.52 21.56
C PRO A 181 -1.30 -8.40 22.79
N SER A 182 0.01 -8.62 22.63
CA SER A 182 1.04 -8.47 23.67
C SER A 182 2.07 -7.40 23.30
N SER A 183 1.60 -6.22 22.88
CA SER A 183 2.40 -5.08 22.41
C SER A 183 3.62 -4.76 23.28
N SER A 184 4.74 -4.38 22.67
CA SER A 184 6.01 -4.13 23.39
C SER A 184 5.89 -2.96 24.39
N HIS A 185 5.10 -1.95 24.04
CA HIS A 185 4.84 -0.76 24.84
C HIS A 185 4.25 -1.06 26.22
N ILE A 186 3.55 -2.18 26.38
CA ILE A 186 2.96 -2.59 27.67
C ILE A 186 4.09 -2.88 28.66
N GLY A 187 5.09 -3.67 28.25
CA GLY A 187 6.26 -3.98 29.07
C GLY A 187 7.11 -2.75 29.36
N MET A 188 7.39 -1.95 28.32
CA MET A 188 8.20 -0.73 28.43
C MET A 188 7.56 0.29 29.38
N SER A 189 6.25 0.55 29.25
CA SER A 189 5.54 1.48 30.13
C SER A 189 5.53 1.01 31.59
N LEU A 190 5.41 -0.31 31.84
CA LEU A 190 5.45 -0.86 33.19
C LEU A 190 6.83 -0.73 33.87
N ASP A 191 7.93 -0.83 33.11
CA ASP A 191 9.29 -0.50 33.60
C ASP A 191 9.54 1.04 33.68
N GLY A 192 8.59 1.85 33.21
CA GLY A 192 8.62 3.31 33.37
C GLY A 192 9.13 4.10 32.18
N VAL A 193 9.31 3.50 30.99
CA VAL A 193 9.51 4.26 29.74
C VAL A 193 8.39 5.27 29.56
N GLU A 194 8.70 6.55 29.36
CA GLU A 194 7.73 7.65 29.31
C GLU A 194 7.32 8.02 27.89
N ILE A 195 8.25 7.92 26.95
CA ILE A 195 8.06 8.22 25.53
C ILE A 195 8.36 6.96 24.71
N ILE A 196 7.49 6.63 23.75
CA ILE A 196 7.65 5.46 22.88
C ILE A 196 7.69 5.93 21.42
N MET A 197 8.80 5.65 20.76
CA MET A 197 9.00 5.92 19.35
C MET A 197 8.52 4.71 18.55
N ASN A 198 7.56 4.90 17.65
CA ASN A 198 7.15 3.89 16.67
C ASN A 198 7.56 4.33 15.26
N ALA A 199 8.35 3.48 14.61
CA ALA A 199 8.61 3.59 13.19
C ALA A 199 7.79 2.53 12.43
N SER A 200 7.09 2.96 11.39
CA SER A 200 6.23 2.10 10.57
C SER A 200 6.50 2.22 9.07
N GLY A 201 6.32 1.12 8.35
CA GLY A 201 6.12 1.02 6.91
C GLY A 201 4.68 0.60 6.60
N SER A 202 3.70 1.34 7.13
CA SER A 202 2.28 0.95 7.11
C SER A 202 1.56 1.52 5.89
N TYR A 203 1.34 0.67 4.87
CA TYR A 203 0.65 1.05 3.64
C TYR A 203 -0.84 1.35 3.88
N ARG A 204 -1.49 2.08 2.96
CA ARG A 204 -2.90 2.45 3.10
C ARG A 204 -3.83 1.35 2.59
N GLU A 205 -4.65 0.85 3.50
CA GLU A 205 -5.89 0.14 3.17
C GLU A 205 -7.07 1.10 3.31
N MET A 206 -8.00 1.01 2.36
CA MET A 206 -9.16 1.90 2.28
C MET A 206 -10.05 1.71 3.51
N ARG A 207 -10.63 2.80 4.02
CA ARG A 207 -11.51 2.85 5.22
C ARG A 207 -10.85 2.45 6.54
N LYS A 208 -9.53 2.20 6.56
CA LYS A 208 -8.77 1.83 7.77
C LYS A 208 -7.92 2.97 8.35
N SER A 209 -8.06 4.19 7.85
CA SER A 209 -7.37 5.40 8.35
C SER A 209 -7.65 5.73 9.83
N TRP A 210 -8.67 5.15 10.45
CA TRP A 210 -8.95 5.21 11.89
C TRP A 210 -8.21 4.15 12.73
N GLN A 211 -7.72 3.06 12.14
CA GLN A 211 -7.22 1.90 12.91
C GLN A 211 -5.91 2.22 13.62
N SER A 212 -4.91 2.72 12.88
CA SER A 212 -3.63 3.19 13.46
C SER A 212 -3.87 4.24 14.55
N LEU A 213 -4.77 5.19 14.30
CA LEU A 213 -5.16 6.24 15.24
C LEU A 213 -5.72 5.70 16.55
N GLU A 214 -6.69 4.78 16.50
CA GLU A 214 -7.29 4.20 17.71
C GLU A 214 -6.34 3.25 18.45
N TYR A 215 -5.42 2.56 17.76
CA TYR A 215 -4.35 1.81 18.44
C TYR A 215 -3.40 2.75 19.20
N ILE A 216 -2.93 3.84 18.60
CA ILE A 216 -2.05 4.83 19.24
C ILE A 216 -2.73 5.51 20.44
N LYS A 217 -4.00 5.90 20.30
CA LYS A 217 -4.82 6.44 21.40
C LYS A 217 -5.03 5.42 22.51
N THR A 218 -5.35 4.16 22.16
CA THR A 218 -5.58 3.10 23.14
C THR A 218 -4.31 2.75 23.92
N ALA A 219 -3.16 2.67 23.26
CA ALA A 219 -1.86 2.43 23.89
C ALA A 219 -1.56 3.51 24.94
N THR A 220 -1.67 4.79 24.57
CA THR A 220 -1.40 5.91 25.48
C THR A 220 -2.45 6.07 26.58
N ALA A 221 -3.74 5.81 26.32
CA ALA A 221 -4.79 5.84 27.35
C ALA A 221 -4.66 4.68 28.35
N LYS A 222 -4.37 3.46 27.88
CA LYS A 222 -4.26 2.25 28.71
C LYS A 222 -3.02 2.27 29.60
N CYS A 223 -1.88 2.73 29.06
CA CYS A 223 -0.59 2.62 29.73
C CYS A 223 -0.09 3.96 30.32
N GLY A 224 -0.63 5.10 29.88
CA GLY A 224 -0.03 6.42 30.09
C GLY A 224 1.30 6.59 29.34
N GLY A 225 1.67 7.81 28.98
CA GLY A 225 2.89 8.12 28.23
C GLY A 225 2.64 8.93 26.96
N CYS A 226 3.75 9.32 26.32
CA CYS A 226 3.78 9.86 24.97
C CYS A 226 4.09 8.74 23.97
N TYR A 227 3.45 8.79 22.81
CA TYR A 227 3.66 7.86 21.70
C TYR A 227 3.83 8.66 20.41
N VAL A 228 4.98 8.46 19.77
CA VAL A 228 5.47 9.23 18.61
C VAL A 228 5.54 8.28 17.44
N PHE A 229 4.51 8.30 16.58
CA PHE A 229 4.37 7.42 15.43
C PHE A 229 4.85 8.11 14.16
N ALA A 230 5.83 7.54 13.47
CA ALA A 230 6.34 7.94 12.16
C ALA A 230 6.01 6.86 11.12
N ASN A 231 5.61 7.27 9.91
CA ASN A 231 5.23 6.36 8.84
C ASN A 231 5.70 6.91 7.49
N LEU A 232 5.98 6.02 6.53
CA LEU A 232 6.27 6.42 5.15
C LEU A 232 5.10 7.19 4.52
N LYS A 233 5.38 7.88 3.42
CA LYS A 233 4.37 8.42 2.50
C LYS A 233 4.74 8.11 1.04
N GLY A 234 3.79 8.29 0.13
CA GLY A 234 4.02 8.12 -1.31
C GLY A 234 4.15 6.67 -1.77
N CYS A 235 4.86 6.46 -2.88
CA CYS A 235 5.04 5.17 -3.54
C CYS A 235 6.53 4.79 -3.62
N ASP A 236 7.00 3.91 -2.73
CA ASP A 236 8.43 3.57 -2.62
C ASP A 236 8.93 2.48 -3.59
N GLY A 237 8.07 1.88 -4.44
CA GLY A 237 8.51 1.01 -5.54
C GLY A 237 7.56 -0.10 -6.00
N ASP A 238 6.51 -0.43 -5.25
CA ASP A 238 5.47 -1.42 -5.64
C ASP A 238 4.07 -0.74 -5.69
N ARG A 239 3.03 -1.54 -5.87
CA ARG A 239 1.61 -1.18 -5.91
C ARG A 239 1.01 -0.55 -4.65
N VAL A 240 1.79 -0.47 -3.58
CA VAL A 240 1.35 0.06 -2.28
C VAL A 240 1.59 1.56 -2.21
N HIS A 241 0.75 2.26 -1.45
CA HIS A 241 0.91 3.68 -1.19
C HIS A 241 0.82 3.94 0.30
N PHE A 242 1.82 4.61 0.87
CA PHE A 242 1.85 5.00 2.28
C PHE A 242 1.23 6.40 2.40
N ALA A 243 0.35 6.63 3.37
CA ALA A 243 -0.44 7.86 3.38
C ALA A 243 0.20 9.05 4.10
N GLY A 244 1.31 8.86 4.83
CA GLY A 244 1.95 9.92 5.63
C GLY A 244 1.13 10.35 6.83
N ASP A 245 0.72 9.40 7.70
CA ASP A 245 -0.10 9.65 8.89
C ASP A 245 0.69 9.67 10.21
N ALA A 246 1.90 10.25 10.20
CA ALA A 246 2.68 10.54 11.39
C ALA A 246 1.82 11.24 12.46
N THR A 247 1.88 10.75 13.70
CA THR A 247 0.95 11.12 14.79
C THR A 247 1.69 11.15 16.12
N ILE A 248 1.45 12.17 16.94
CA ILE A 248 1.92 12.25 18.33
C ILE A 248 0.70 12.25 19.25
N ALA A 249 0.70 11.36 20.24
CA ALA A 249 -0.36 11.24 21.24
C ALA A 249 0.21 11.17 22.66
N VAL A 250 -0.52 11.71 23.63
CA VAL A 250 -0.16 11.74 25.06
C VAL A 250 -1.37 11.35 25.90
N ASN A 251 -1.22 10.33 26.76
CA ASN A 251 -2.25 9.88 27.72
C ASN A 251 -3.68 9.68 27.10
N GLY A 252 -3.76 9.22 25.84
CA GLY A 252 -5.00 8.98 25.10
C GLY A 252 -5.43 10.09 24.14
N LYS A 253 -4.80 11.26 24.22
CA LYS A 253 -5.12 12.46 23.44
C LYS A 253 -4.18 12.62 22.27
N VAL A 254 -4.69 12.99 21.09
CA VAL A 254 -3.86 13.29 19.92
C VAL A 254 -3.47 14.76 19.98
N VAL A 255 -2.18 15.07 19.85
CA VAL A 255 -1.63 16.43 20.04
C VAL A 255 -0.93 17.00 18.81
N ALA A 256 -0.48 16.13 17.89
CA ALA A 256 -0.01 16.53 16.57
C ALA A 256 -0.28 15.39 15.56
N ARG A 257 -0.58 15.72 14.30
CA ARG A 257 -0.76 14.75 13.21
C ARG A 257 -0.53 15.42 11.86
N THR A 258 0.11 14.74 10.92
CA THR A 258 0.25 15.19 9.52
C THR A 258 -1.07 15.07 8.76
N GLN A 259 -1.27 15.92 7.75
CA GLN A 259 -2.34 15.68 6.78
C GLN A 259 -1.93 14.54 5.83
N PRO A 260 -2.78 13.53 5.59
CA PRO A 260 -2.44 12.47 4.65
C PRO A 260 -2.43 12.99 3.20
N PHE A 261 -1.83 12.22 2.29
CA PHE A 261 -1.90 12.47 0.83
C PHE A 261 -1.35 13.83 0.37
N GLN A 262 -0.17 14.23 0.86
CA GLN A 262 0.57 15.40 0.37
C GLN A 262 1.58 15.00 -0.72
N LEU A 263 2.03 15.96 -1.55
CA LEU A 263 3.07 15.76 -2.57
C LEU A 263 4.47 16.21 -2.12
N THR A 264 4.61 16.68 -0.89
CA THR A 264 5.89 17.00 -0.22
C THR A 264 6.78 15.76 -0.12
N GLU A 265 8.10 15.91 -0.13
CA GLU A 265 9.04 14.79 0.16
C GLU A 265 9.14 14.50 1.66
N VAL A 266 9.08 15.56 2.48
CA VAL A 266 9.30 15.53 3.94
C VAL A 266 8.18 16.28 4.63
N ASP A 267 7.48 15.63 5.56
CA ASP A 267 6.63 16.31 6.55
C ASP A 267 7.21 16.07 7.95
N VAL A 268 7.35 17.12 8.77
CA VAL A 268 7.74 17.01 10.17
C VAL A 268 6.68 17.65 11.06
N ILE A 269 6.35 16.96 12.15
CA ILE A 269 5.45 17.45 13.21
C ILE A 269 6.15 17.37 14.56
N THR A 270 5.88 18.34 15.42
CA THR A 270 6.47 18.44 16.77
C THR A 270 5.41 18.63 17.84
N ALA A 271 5.65 18.10 19.04
CA ALA A 271 4.85 18.38 20.23
C ALA A 271 5.73 18.68 21.44
N ALA A 272 5.38 19.71 22.20
CA ALA A 272 5.98 20.04 23.49
C ALA A 272 5.22 19.32 24.61
N VAL A 273 5.79 18.23 25.12
CA VAL A 273 5.17 17.29 26.06
C VAL A 273 5.68 17.56 27.46
N ASP A 274 4.78 17.72 28.43
CA ASP A 274 5.12 17.78 29.85
C ASP A 274 5.23 16.35 30.42
N LEU A 275 6.42 15.97 30.89
CA LEU A 275 6.69 14.66 31.47
C LEU A 275 5.96 14.48 32.81
N GLU A 276 5.66 15.55 33.54
CA GLU A 276 4.88 15.45 34.78
C GLU A 276 3.42 15.07 34.51
N ASP A 277 2.85 15.46 33.37
CA ASP A 277 1.51 14.99 32.98
C ASP A 277 1.49 13.46 32.76
N ILE A 278 2.58 12.89 32.24
CA ILE A 278 2.75 11.43 32.11
C ILE A 278 2.92 10.78 33.49
N ARG A 279 3.80 11.33 34.34
CA ARG A 279 4.11 10.82 35.68
C ARG A 279 2.87 10.83 36.57
N ILE A 280 2.15 11.94 36.62
CA ILE A 280 0.94 12.13 37.43
C ILE A 280 -0.20 11.24 36.90
N TYR A 281 -0.44 11.19 35.59
CA TYR A 281 -1.46 10.30 34.99
C TYR A 281 -1.21 8.83 35.39
N ARG A 282 0.03 8.35 35.26
CA ARG A 282 0.41 6.99 35.67
C ARG A 282 0.29 6.77 37.18
N HIS A 283 0.65 7.77 38.00
CA HIS A 283 0.59 7.68 39.46
C HIS A 283 -0.84 7.63 40.01
N MET A 284 -1.79 8.32 39.37
CA MET A 284 -3.22 8.27 39.74
C MET A 284 -3.83 6.89 39.50
N ILE A 285 -3.37 6.14 38.50
CA ILE A 285 -3.83 4.77 38.21
C ILE A 285 -3.14 3.79 39.18
N ARG A 286 -3.66 3.69 40.40
CA ARG A 286 -3.05 2.88 41.49
C ARG A 286 -2.91 1.39 41.17
N SER A 287 -3.84 0.81 40.41
CA SER A 287 -3.78 -0.58 39.95
C SER A 287 -2.58 -0.83 39.03
N ARG A 288 -2.35 0.07 38.06
CA ARG A 288 -1.16 0.09 37.19
C ARG A 288 0.12 0.20 38.02
N CYS A 289 0.14 1.05 39.05
CA CYS A 289 1.31 1.21 39.91
C CYS A 289 1.73 -0.10 40.60
N ALA A 290 0.77 -0.89 41.10
CA ALA A 290 1.05 -2.17 41.76
C ALA A 290 1.65 -3.21 40.78
N VAL A 291 1.15 -3.26 39.54
CA VAL A 291 1.71 -4.13 38.48
C VAL A 291 3.09 -3.64 38.03
N ALA A 292 3.29 -2.33 37.89
CA ALA A 292 4.58 -1.74 37.53
C ALA A 292 5.68 -2.09 38.54
N SER A 293 5.39 -2.06 39.86
CA SER A 293 6.32 -2.47 40.91
C SER A 293 6.70 -3.97 40.91
N GLN A 294 6.09 -4.77 40.03
CA GLN A 294 6.41 -6.20 39.84
C GLN A 294 6.93 -6.50 38.42
N SER A 295 7.08 -5.49 37.56
CA SER A 295 7.55 -5.69 36.18
C SER A 295 9.05 -6.03 36.16
N PRO A 296 9.49 -7.06 35.40
CA PRO A 296 10.90 -7.24 35.10
C PRO A 296 11.47 -6.04 34.35
N SER A 297 12.69 -5.59 34.69
CA SER A 297 13.28 -4.41 34.06
C SER A 297 13.76 -4.65 32.63
N TYR A 298 13.85 -3.57 31.85
CA TYR A 298 14.56 -3.56 30.57
C TYR A 298 16.05 -3.24 30.76
N PRO A 299 16.95 -3.77 29.91
CA PRO A 299 18.30 -3.25 29.78
C PRO A 299 18.25 -1.76 29.40
N ARG A 300 19.00 -0.92 30.12
CA ARG A 300 18.99 0.54 29.91
C ARG A 300 20.34 1.03 29.38
N VAL A 301 20.32 1.61 28.19
CA VAL A 301 21.46 2.36 27.65
C VAL A 301 21.42 3.76 28.27
N GLN A 302 22.39 4.05 29.14
CA GLN A 302 22.54 5.35 29.80
C GLN A 302 23.14 6.38 28.83
N VAL A 303 22.58 7.59 28.79
CA VAL A 303 22.99 8.65 27.86
C VAL A 303 23.19 9.95 28.60
N ASP A 304 24.37 10.54 28.45
CA ASP A 304 24.71 11.87 28.97
C ASP A 304 24.07 12.96 28.08
N PHE A 305 22.76 13.15 28.24
CA PHE A 305 21.93 14.07 27.46
C PHE A 305 20.63 14.42 28.20
N SER A 306 19.99 15.52 27.79
CA SER A 306 18.68 15.97 28.28
C SER A 306 17.82 16.37 27.08
N LEU A 307 16.56 15.95 27.04
CA LEU A 307 15.60 16.38 26.00
C LEU A 307 14.94 17.73 26.34
N SER A 308 15.03 18.14 27.60
CA SER A 308 14.55 19.41 28.15
C SER A 308 15.72 20.35 28.45
N SER A 309 15.43 21.65 28.51
CA SER A 309 16.36 22.72 28.88
C SER A 309 15.92 23.40 30.18
N ASP A 310 16.83 24.13 30.84
CA ASP A 310 16.50 24.98 32.00
C ASP A 310 15.52 26.13 31.67
N SER A 311 15.19 26.32 30.38
CA SER A 311 14.22 27.28 29.85
C SER A 311 12.84 26.67 29.51
N ASP A 312 12.62 25.38 29.81
CA ASP A 312 11.40 24.64 29.42
C ASP A 312 10.09 25.22 29.99
N LEU A 313 10.18 26.03 31.05
CA LEU A 313 9.07 26.79 31.63
C LEU A 313 8.28 27.58 30.59
N PHE A 314 8.97 28.19 29.62
CA PHE A 314 8.38 29.04 28.58
C PHE A 314 7.71 28.27 27.42
N LEU A 315 7.93 26.96 27.31
CA LEU A 315 7.29 26.16 26.27
C LEU A 315 5.79 25.98 26.58
N PRO A 316 4.87 26.16 25.61
CA PRO A 316 3.46 25.82 25.81
C PRO A 316 3.32 24.29 25.93
N SER A 317 2.55 23.81 26.92
CA SER A 317 2.20 22.39 26.97
C SER A 317 1.26 22.04 25.81
N CYS A 318 1.45 20.87 25.19
CA CYS A 318 0.64 20.42 24.08
C CYS A 318 -0.85 20.27 24.44
N VAL A 319 -1.73 20.66 23.52
CA VAL A 319 -3.19 20.53 23.64
C VAL A 319 -3.73 19.48 22.67
N GLU A 320 -4.93 18.97 22.96
CA GLU A 320 -5.60 17.98 22.12
C GLU A 320 -6.16 18.62 20.85
N ILE A 321 -5.89 18.01 19.69
CA ILE A 321 -6.34 18.50 18.38
C ILE A 321 -7.55 17.71 17.86
N PRO A 322 -8.50 18.36 17.16
CA PRO A 322 -9.58 17.65 16.48
C PRO A 322 -9.02 16.85 15.31
N VAL A 323 -9.23 15.53 15.30
CA VAL A 323 -8.78 14.67 14.19
C VAL A 323 -9.90 14.47 13.19
N ILE A 324 -9.73 15.03 12.00
CA ILE A 324 -10.60 14.79 10.84
C ILE A 324 -9.96 13.67 10.02
N LEU A 325 -10.76 12.68 9.62
CA LEU A 325 -10.37 11.61 8.71
C LEU A 325 -11.04 11.83 7.34
N PRO A 326 -10.36 11.50 6.23
CA PRO A 326 -10.94 11.62 4.89
C PRO A 326 -12.14 10.67 4.71
N THR A 327 -13.11 11.06 3.87
CA THR A 327 -14.17 10.12 3.48
C THR A 327 -13.63 9.01 2.55
N PRO A 328 -14.34 7.88 2.39
CA PRO A 328 -13.94 6.82 1.44
C PRO A 328 -13.73 7.35 0.01
N GLU A 329 -14.54 8.31 -0.42
CA GLU A 329 -14.46 8.97 -1.73
C GLU A 329 -13.24 9.90 -1.81
N GLU A 330 -12.83 10.51 -0.71
CA GLU A 330 -11.62 11.34 -0.62
C GLU A 330 -10.34 10.48 -0.60
N GLU A 331 -10.36 9.30 0.02
CA GLU A 331 -9.25 8.33 -0.09
C GLU A 331 -9.05 7.87 -1.55
N ILE A 332 -10.12 7.70 -2.34
CA ILE A 332 -10.05 7.44 -3.79
C ILE A 332 -9.56 8.68 -4.57
N LEU A 333 -10.02 9.89 -4.19
CA LEU A 333 -9.67 11.13 -4.87
C LEU A 333 -8.17 11.48 -4.73
N TYR A 334 -7.55 11.16 -3.59
CA TYR A 334 -6.21 11.63 -3.25
C TYR A 334 -5.14 10.53 -3.24
N GLY A 335 -5.39 9.34 -2.68
CA GLY A 335 -4.37 8.28 -2.57
C GLY A 335 -3.81 7.81 -3.91
N PRO A 336 -4.66 7.33 -4.83
CA PRO A 336 -4.29 7.01 -6.21
C PRO A 336 -3.66 8.18 -6.97
N ALA A 337 -4.04 9.42 -6.68
CA ALA A 337 -3.49 10.61 -7.33
C ALA A 337 -2.04 10.87 -6.90
N CYS A 338 -1.72 10.77 -5.59
CA CYS A 338 -0.35 10.81 -5.08
C CYS A 338 0.50 9.65 -5.63
N TRP A 339 -0.06 8.43 -5.67
CA TRP A 339 0.61 7.26 -6.23
C TRP A 339 0.96 7.42 -7.72
N LEU A 340 0.05 7.96 -8.54
CA LEU A 340 0.33 8.27 -9.94
C LEU A 340 1.41 9.36 -10.10
N TRP A 341 1.43 10.39 -9.24
CA TRP A 341 2.47 11.42 -9.28
C TRP A 341 3.87 10.82 -9.05
N ASP A 342 4.02 10.00 -8.01
CA ASP A 342 5.27 9.31 -7.72
C ASP A 342 5.65 8.34 -8.85
N TYR A 343 4.72 7.54 -9.36
CA TYR A 343 4.98 6.65 -10.50
C TYR A 343 5.47 7.41 -11.74
N LEU A 344 4.83 8.54 -12.07
CA LEU A 344 5.21 9.34 -13.24
C LEU A 344 6.61 9.94 -13.09
N ARG A 345 6.89 10.63 -11.98
CA ARG A 345 8.16 11.33 -11.79
C ARG A 345 9.33 10.35 -11.60
N ARG A 346 9.13 9.21 -10.94
CA ARG A 346 10.16 8.18 -10.68
C ARG A 346 10.43 7.27 -11.90
N SER A 347 9.42 7.01 -12.74
CA SER A 347 9.60 6.22 -13.98
C SER A 347 10.27 6.96 -15.14
N GLY A 348 10.41 8.29 -15.05
CA GLY A 348 11.02 9.13 -16.08
C GLY A 348 10.18 9.27 -17.36
N GLN A 349 8.91 8.88 -17.36
CA GLN A 349 8.01 9.01 -18.51
C GLN A 349 7.47 10.43 -18.68
N GLY A 350 7.08 10.79 -19.91
CA GLY A 350 6.58 12.13 -20.25
C GLY A 350 5.09 12.36 -19.98
N GLY A 351 4.40 11.37 -19.41
CA GLY A 351 2.98 11.45 -19.08
C GLY A 351 2.26 10.09 -19.07
N PHE A 352 0.94 10.14 -19.20
CA PHE A 352 0.02 9.01 -19.22
C PHE A 352 -0.78 8.93 -20.53
N LEU A 353 -1.15 7.71 -20.93
CA LEU A 353 -2.16 7.42 -21.93
C LEU A 353 -3.30 6.56 -21.35
N LEU A 354 -4.56 6.92 -21.63
CA LEU A 354 -5.73 6.11 -21.29
C LEU A 354 -6.62 5.82 -22.52
N ALA A 355 -7.06 4.57 -22.65
CA ALA A 355 -8.15 4.16 -23.52
C ALA A 355 -9.51 4.62 -22.94
N LEU A 356 -9.89 5.86 -23.20
CA LEU A 356 -11.08 6.48 -22.61
C LEU A 356 -12.36 6.03 -23.34
N SER A 357 -13.15 5.16 -22.72
CA SER A 357 -14.38 4.60 -23.32
C SER A 357 -15.62 5.47 -23.13
N GLY A 358 -15.59 6.43 -22.19
CA GLY A 358 -16.78 7.18 -21.76
C GLY A 358 -17.64 6.44 -20.73
N GLY A 359 -17.34 5.17 -20.47
CA GLY A 359 -17.91 4.41 -19.34
C GLY A 359 -17.27 4.78 -18.00
N MET A 360 -17.96 4.41 -16.92
CA MET A 360 -17.65 4.78 -15.52
C MET A 360 -16.17 4.66 -15.15
N ASP A 361 -15.55 3.51 -15.38
CA ASP A 361 -14.23 3.17 -14.84
C ASP A 361 -13.08 3.93 -15.53
N SER A 362 -13.18 4.09 -16.86
CA SER A 362 -12.24 4.94 -17.61
C SER A 362 -12.41 6.42 -17.22
N SER A 363 -13.65 6.85 -16.95
CA SER A 363 -13.92 8.20 -16.43
C SER A 363 -13.37 8.39 -15.01
N SER A 364 -13.45 7.39 -14.13
CA SER A 364 -12.81 7.41 -12.81
C SER A 364 -11.29 7.54 -12.91
N THR A 365 -10.68 6.77 -13.81
CA THR A 365 -9.24 6.81 -14.08
C THR A 365 -8.81 8.20 -14.56
N ALA A 366 -9.53 8.78 -15.51
CA ALA A 366 -9.30 10.15 -15.99
C ALA A 366 -9.49 11.22 -14.89
N THR A 367 -10.47 11.03 -14.01
CA THR A 367 -10.76 11.92 -12.89
C THR A 367 -9.65 11.91 -11.84
N ILE A 368 -9.03 10.74 -11.57
CA ILE A 368 -7.87 10.62 -10.69
C ILE A 368 -6.64 11.35 -11.27
N VAL A 369 -6.40 11.25 -12.58
CA VAL A 369 -5.30 12.01 -13.24
C VAL A 369 -5.53 13.52 -13.17
N TYR A 370 -6.79 13.98 -13.27
CA TYR A 370 -7.13 15.40 -13.08
C TYR A 370 -7.01 15.86 -11.62
N SER A 371 -7.34 14.99 -10.65
CA SER A 371 -7.06 15.21 -9.22
C SER A 371 -5.55 15.37 -8.98
N MET A 372 -4.72 14.49 -9.56
CA MET A 372 -3.26 14.61 -9.50
C MET A 372 -2.77 15.95 -10.04
N CYS A 373 -3.25 16.38 -11.23
CA CYS A 373 -2.90 17.70 -11.78
C CYS A 373 -3.33 18.85 -10.85
N SER A 374 -4.46 18.72 -10.16
CA SER A 374 -4.96 19.70 -9.20
C SER A 374 -4.10 19.75 -7.92
N LEU A 375 -3.63 18.61 -7.42
CA LEU A 375 -2.69 18.53 -6.30
C LEU A 375 -1.32 19.14 -6.66
N ILE A 376 -0.83 18.90 -7.88
CA ILE A 376 0.43 19.46 -8.39
C ILE A 376 0.36 20.98 -8.45
N VAL A 377 -0.68 21.56 -9.06
CA VAL A 377 -0.88 23.03 -9.10
C VAL A 377 -0.96 23.61 -7.70
N LYS A 378 -1.66 22.95 -6.76
CA LYS A 378 -1.72 23.38 -5.36
C LYS A 378 -0.34 23.36 -4.68
N ALA A 379 0.45 22.30 -4.88
CA ALA A 379 1.79 22.19 -4.33
C ALA A 379 2.74 23.27 -4.87
N VAL A 380 2.77 23.48 -6.19
CA VAL A 380 3.54 24.57 -6.82
C VAL A 380 3.08 25.94 -6.30
N THR A 381 1.78 26.16 -6.14
CA THR A 381 1.21 27.40 -5.57
C THR A 381 1.64 27.64 -4.11
N ASN A 382 1.82 26.57 -3.33
CA ASN A 382 2.34 26.62 -1.96
C ASN A 382 3.86 26.85 -1.88
N GLY A 383 4.59 26.77 -2.99
CA GLY A 383 6.04 26.94 -3.05
C GLY A 383 6.86 25.64 -3.06
N GLU A 384 6.24 24.48 -3.33
CA GLU A 384 6.93 23.18 -3.36
C GLU A 384 7.89 23.05 -4.56
N GLN A 385 9.13 23.53 -4.38
CA GLN A 385 10.12 23.65 -5.45
C GLN A 385 10.46 22.30 -6.14
N GLN A 386 10.55 21.21 -5.37
CA GLN A 386 10.80 19.86 -5.93
C GLN A 386 9.67 19.43 -6.88
N VAL A 387 8.41 19.73 -6.54
CA VAL A 387 7.26 19.41 -7.40
C VAL A 387 7.30 20.24 -8.67
N LEU A 388 7.65 21.53 -8.58
CA LEU A 388 7.82 22.40 -9.74
C LEU A 388 8.91 21.91 -10.71
N ASP A 389 10.08 21.52 -10.18
CA ASP A 389 11.19 21.06 -11.02
C ASP A 389 10.98 19.65 -11.59
N ASP A 390 10.27 18.76 -10.87
CA ASP A 390 9.79 17.50 -11.43
C ASP A 390 8.77 17.73 -12.57
N VAL A 391 7.83 18.67 -12.43
CA VAL A 391 6.92 19.04 -13.53
C VAL A 391 7.71 19.53 -14.74
N ARG A 392 8.62 20.50 -14.55
CA ARG A 392 9.45 21.08 -15.63
C ARG A 392 10.26 20.02 -16.37
N ARG A 393 10.80 19.06 -15.64
CA ARG A 393 11.49 17.86 -16.17
C ARG A 393 10.55 17.01 -17.03
N ILE A 394 9.39 16.61 -16.51
CA ILE A 394 8.42 15.75 -17.21
C ILE A 394 7.86 16.44 -18.47
N VAL A 395 7.47 17.72 -18.39
CA VAL A 395 6.97 18.45 -19.57
C VAL A 395 8.08 18.85 -20.54
N SER A 396 9.35 18.79 -20.11
CA SER A 396 10.55 19.23 -20.83
C SER A 396 10.57 20.73 -21.16
N GLN A 397 10.11 21.57 -20.22
CA GLN A 397 10.05 23.03 -20.37
C GLN A 397 10.55 23.70 -19.08
N LYS A 398 11.71 24.37 -19.15
CA LYS A 398 12.40 24.92 -17.96
C LYS A 398 11.63 26.05 -17.28
N GLU A 399 11.08 26.97 -18.07
CA GLU A 399 10.39 28.16 -17.56
C GLU A 399 8.91 27.90 -17.22
N TYR A 400 8.41 26.68 -17.43
CA TYR A 400 7.01 26.37 -17.16
C TYR A 400 6.71 26.39 -15.66
N VAL A 401 5.54 26.92 -15.31
CA VAL A 401 4.97 26.96 -13.96
C VAL A 401 3.47 26.66 -14.09
N PRO A 402 2.99 25.48 -13.65
CA PRO A 402 1.59 25.10 -13.83
C PRO A 402 0.66 25.95 -12.98
N SER A 403 -0.37 26.53 -13.61
CA SER A 403 -1.36 27.41 -12.94
C SER A 403 -2.82 27.00 -13.16
N ASP A 404 -3.15 26.35 -14.28
CA ASP A 404 -4.44 25.70 -14.51
C ASP A 404 -4.26 24.17 -14.52
N PRO A 405 -4.95 23.40 -13.66
CA PRO A 405 -4.90 21.93 -13.68
C PRO A 405 -5.24 21.32 -15.04
N ARG A 406 -6.06 22.00 -15.86
CA ARG A 406 -6.46 21.55 -17.20
C ARG A 406 -5.34 21.73 -18.24
N GLU A 407 -4.56 22.80 -18.13
CA GLU A 407 -3.38 23.02 -18.97
C GLU A 407 -2.34 21.94 -18.68
N LEU A 408 -2.02 21.74 -17.40
CA LEU A 408 -1.10 20.69 -16.95
C LEU A 408 -1.58 19.30 -17.40
N CYS A 409 -2.88 19.02 -17.29
CA CYS A 409 -3.49 17.80 -17.79
C CYS A 409 -3.32 17.63 -19.32
N GLY A 410 -3.42 18.71 -20.10
CA GLY A 410 -3.14 18.69 -21.55
C GLY A 410 -1.67 18.43 -21.92
N LEU A 411 -0.73 18.62 -20.98
CA LEU A 411 0.68 18.25 -21.11
C LEU A 411 0.95 16.82 -20.62
N LEU A 412 0.40 16.43 -19.48
CA LEU A 412 0.67 15.14 -18.82
C LEU A 412 -0.23 13.99 -19.30
N PHE A 413 -1.44 14.25 -19.79
CA PHE A 413 -2.46 13.21 -20.01
C PHE A 413 -2.98 13.19 -21.44
N HIS A 414 -2.97 12.00 -22.03
CA HIS A 414 -3.44 11.72 -23.38
C HIS A 414 -4.58 10.70 -23.29
N THR A 415 -5.71 10.98 -23.94
CA THR A 415 -6.88 10.10 -23.93
C THR A 415 -7.24 9.69 -25.36
N VAL A 416 -7.48 8.40 -25.59
CA VAL A 416 -7.87 7.89 -26.91
C VAL A 416 -9.18 7.11 -26.86
N TYR A 417 -10.21 7.63 -27.53
CA TYR A 417 -11.44 6.89 -27.77
C TYR A 417 -11.28 6.00 -29.01
N MET A 418 -11.49 4.70 -28.85
CA MET A 418 -11.30 3.69 -29.90
C MET A 418 -12.63 3.02 -30.24
N GLY A 419 -13.38 3.66 -31.12
CA GLY A 419 -14.69 3.20 -31.56
C GLY A 419 -14.62 2.04 -32.55
N THR A 420 -15.75 1.36 -32.66
CA THR A 420 -16.06 0.38 -33.70
C THR A 420 -17.43 0.69 -34.32
N GLU A 421 -17.84 -0.01 -35.38
CA GLU A 421 -19.19 0.04 -35.96
C GLU A 421 -20.30 -0.20 -34.92
N ASN A 422 -19.97 -0.94 -33.84
CA ASN A 422 -20.83 -1.28 -32.72
C ASN A 422 -20.95 -0.20 -31.63
N SER A 423 -20.13 0.87 -31.68
CA SER A 423 -20.03 1.86 -30.60
C SER A 423 -21.03 3.01 -30.76
N SER A 424 -21.65 3.46 -29.67
CA SER A 424 -22.66 4.51 -29.72
C SER A 424 -22.05 5.92 -29.87
N GLN A 425 -22.88 6.86 -30.35
CA GLN A 425 -22.53 8.28 -30.33
C GLN A 425 -22.54 8.85 -28.89
N GLU A 426 -23.19 8.18 -27.94
CA GLU A 426 -23.28 8.62 -26.56
C GLU A 426 -21.97 8.38 -25.80
N THR A 427 -21.42 7.16 -25.82
CA THR A 427 -20.11 6.86 -25.22
C THR A 427 -19.01 7.74 -25.81
N LYS A 428 -19.02 7.92 -27.14
CA LYS A 428 -18.11 8.81 -27.87
C LYS A 428 -18.24 10.28 -27.44
N ARG A 429 -19.46 10.78 -27.22
CA ARG A 429 -19.70 12.14 -26.71
C ARG A 429 -19.20 12.28 -25.28
N LEU A 430 -19.54 11.35 -24.38
CA LEU A 430 -19.16 11.39 -22.97
C LEU A 430 -17.63 11.39 -22.80
N ALA A 431 -16.93 10.50 -23.51
CA ALA A 431 -15.47 10.45 -23.55
C ALA A 431 -14.87 11.79 -24.00
N LYS A 432 -15.35 12.35 -25.12
CA LYS A 432 -14.87 13.63 -25.64
C LYS A 432 -15.14 14.79 -24.68
N THR A 433 -16.35 14.90 -24.12
CA THR A 433 -16.73 15.98 -23.22
C THR A 433 -15.95 15.93 -21.91
N LEU A 434 -15.72 14.74 -21.33
CA LEU A 434 -14.85 14.60 -20.16
C LEU A 434 -13.41 14.98 -20.47
N ALA A 435 -12.86 14.48 -21.57
CA ALA A 435 -11.50 14.83 -22.00
C ALA A 435 -11.32 16.34 -22.23
N GLN A 436 -12.36 17.04 -22.69
CA GLN A 436 -12.39 18.50 -22.83
C GLN A 436 -12.52 19.23 -21.48
N GLN A 437 -13.34 18.74 -20.54
CA GLN A 437 -13.49 19.37 -19.21
C GLN A 437 -12.20 19.28 -18.38
N ILE A 438 -11.51 18.15 -18.42
CA ILE A 438 -10.22 17.96 -17.72
C ILE A 438 -9.02 18.51 -18.49
N GLY A 439 -9.17 18.93 -19.75
CA GLY A 439 -8.09 19.50 -20.59
C GLY A 439 -7.13 18.50 -21.25
N SER A 440 -7.33 17.19 -21.12
CA SER A 440 -6.43 16.15 -21.66
C SER A 440 -6.29 16.21 -23.19
N TYR A 441 -5.14 15.79 -23.72
CA TYR A 441 -4.94 15.68 -25.17
C TYR A 441 -5.76 14.50 -25.74
N HIS A 442 -6.89 14.81 -26.37
CA HIS A 442 -7.87 13.81 -26.81
C HIS A 442 -7.75 13.42 -28.29
N LEU A 443 -7.73 12.12 -28.54
CA LEU A 443 -7.82 11.51 -29.87
C LEU A 443 -9.08 10.64 -29.96
N SER A 444 -9.69 10.56 -31.15
CA SER A 444 -10.84 9.71 -31.42
C SER A 444 -10.69 9.02 -32.77
N ILE A 445 -10.63 7.69 -32.75
CA ILE A 445 -10.32 6.84 -33.90
C ILE A 445 -11.31 5.68 -34.02
N SER A 446 -11.37 5.06 -35.20
CA SER A 446 -11.98 3.75 -35.44
C SER A 446 -10.88 2.68 -35.49
N VAL A 447 -11.17 1.48 -34.98
CA VAL A 447 -10.30 0.30 -35.12
C VAL A 447 -10.83 -0.73 -36.12
N ASP A 448 -11.97 -0.45 -36.78
CA ASP A 448 -12.70 -1.38 -37.65
C ASP A 448 -11.85 -1.90 -38.81
N THR A 449 -11.02 -1.04 -39.41
CA THR A 449 -10.08 -1.41 -40.49
C THR A 449 -9.06 -2.44 -40.03
N VAL A 450 -8.56 -2.32 -38.80
CA VAL A 450 -7.55 -3.24 -38.23
C VAL A 450 -8.20 -4.56 -37.82
N VAL A 451 -9.38 -4.51 -37.21
CA VAL A 451 -10.19 -5.71 -36.91
C VAL A 451 -10.53 -6.47 -38.19
N SER A 452 -10.99 -5.76 -39.23
CA SER A 452 -11.32 -6.33 -40.54
C SER A 452 -10.11 -6.97 -41.22
N ALA A 453 -8.92 -6.36 -41.11
CA ALA A 453 -7.70 -6.96 -41.66
C ALA A 453 -7.35 -8.29 -40.98
N VAL A 454 -7.44 -8.37 -39.65
CA VAL A 454 -7.17 -9.63 -38.91
C VAL A 454 -8.21 -10.70 -39.23
N LEU A 455 -9.49 -10.34 -39.31
CA LEU A 455 -10.56 -11.27 -39.70
C LEU A 455 -10.45 -11.71 -41.16
N GLY A 456 -9.95 -10.83 -42.04
CA GLY A 456 -9.61 -11.16 -43.43
C GLY A 456 -8.53 -12.22 -43.52
N VAL A 457 -7.43 -12.08 -42.77
CA VAL A 457 -6.37 -13.11 -42.69
C VAL A 457 -6.95 -14.45 -42.21
N PHE A 458 -7.70 -14.46 -41.11
CA PHE A 458 -8.34 -15.69 -40.61
C PHE A 458 -9.25 -16.34 -41.67
N SER A 459 -10.08 -15.55 -42.35
CA SER A 459 -11.05 -16.05 -43.34
C SER A 459 -10.38 -16.59 -44.59
N VAL A 460 -9.31 -15.94 -45.07
CA VAL A 460 -8.50 -16.41 -46.21
C VAL A 460 -7.73 -17.69 -45.86
N THR A 461 -7.19 -17.80 -44.64
CA THR A 461 -6.43 -18.99 -44.21
C THR A 461 -7.32 -20.20 -43.89
N THR A 462 -8.56 -19.99 -43.41
CA THR A 462 -9.42 -21.10 -42.93
C THR A 462 -10.62 -21.40 -43.83
N GLY A 463 -10.99 -20.50 -44.75
CA GLY A 463 -12.25 -20.58 -45.51
C GLY A 463 -13.51 -20.26 -44.70
N HIS A 464 -13.38 -19.89 -43.42
CA HIS A 464 -14.51 -19.61 -42.52
C HIS A 464 -14.53 -18.14 -42.08
N LEU A 465 -15.69 -17.49 -42.20
CA LEU A 465 -15.96 -16.15 -41.68
C LEU A 465 -16.77 -16.26 -40.37
N PRO A 466 -16.18 -15.95 -39.19
CA PRO A 466 -16.90 -15.94 -37.92
C PRO A 466 -18.03 -14.90 -37.90
N LYS A 467 -19.13 -15.19 -37.21
CA LYS A 467 -20.28 -14.27 -37.09
C LYS A 467 -20.59 -13.91 -35.64
N PHE A 468 -21.11 -12.70 -35.44
CA PHE A 468 -21.72 -12.31 -34.16
C PHE A 468 -22.99 -13.15 -33.90
N ARG A 469 -23.35 -13.29 -32.62
CA ARG A 469 -24.58 -13.96 -32.16
C ARG A 469 -25.84 -13.37 -32.81
N ALA A 470 -25.92 -12.05 -32.89
CA ALA A 470 -27.00 -11.33 -33.59
C ALA A 470 -27.12 -11.69 -35.09
N ASN A 471 -26.02 -12.12 -35.71
CA ASN A 471 -25.93 -12.50 -37.13
C ASN A 471 -25.93 -14.03 -37.34
N GLY A 472 -26.36 -14.79 -36.33
CA GLY A 472 -26.49 -16.25 -36.39
C GLY A 472 -25.19 -17.04 -36.17
N GLY A 473 -24.14 -16.41 -35.64
CA GLY A 473 -22.92 -17.10 -35.21
C GLY A 473 -23.05 -17.79 -33.85
N THR A 474 -22.17 -18.75 -33.57
CA THR A 474 -22.11 -19.43 -32.27
C THR A 474 -21.53 -18.55 -31.17
N GLU A 475 -21.81 -18.86 -29.90
CA GLU A 475 -21.21 -18.19 -28.75
C GLU A 475 -19.67 -18.15 -28.78
N ARG A 476 -19.02 -19.16 -29.39
CA ARG A 476 -17.57 -19.19 -29.57
C ARG A 476 -17.09 -18.13 -30.57
N GLU A 477 -17.78 -17.97 -31.70
CA GLU A 477 -17.47 -16.94 -32.69
C GLU A 477 -17.75 -15.54 -32.13
N ASN A 478 -18.90 -15.39 -31.46
CA ASN A 478 -19.32 -14.15 -30.83
C ASN A 478 -18.27 -13.65 -29.82
N VAL A 479 -17.86 -14.51 -28.88
CA VAL A 479 -16.80 -14.20 -27.92
C VAL A 479 -15.44 -13.97 -28.62
N ALA A 480 -15.12 -14.69 -29.71
CA ALA A 480 -13.90 -14.42 -30.47
C ALA A 480 -13.88 -13.04 -31.14
N LEU A 481 -15.02 -12.60 -31.70
CA LEU A 481 -15.19 -11.29 -32.34
C LEU A 481 -15.16 -10.13 -31.34
N GLN A 482 -15.73 -10.30 -30.15
CA GLN A 482 -15.56 -9.33 -29.06
C GLN A 482 -14.09 -9.26 -28.61
N ASN A 483 -13.46 -10.43 -28.37
CA ASN A 483 -12.07 -10.51 -27.91
C ASN A 483 -11.08 -9.84 -28.89
N ILE A 484 -11.25 -9.96 -30.22
CA ILE A 484 -10.31 -9.34 -31.16
C ILE A 484 -10.45 -7.82 -31.18
N GLN A 485 -11.67 -7.27 -31.14
CA GLN A 485 -11.88 -5.83 -30.96
C GLN A 485 -11.20 -5.31 -29.68
N ALA A 486 -11.30 -6.06 -28.57
CA ALA A 486 -10.69 -5.70 -27.30
C ALA A 486 -9.15 -5.73 -27.34
N ARG A 487 -8.54 -6.73 -27.98
CA ARG A 487 -7.07 -6.82 -28.14
C ARG A 487 -6.48 -5.80 -29.11
N VAL A 488 -7.18 -5.50 -30.21
CA VAL A 488 -6.73 -4.46 -31.16
C VAL A 488 -6.63 -3.11 -30.47
N ARG A 489 -7.59 -2.76 -29.59
CA ARG A 489 -7.53 -1.54 -28.77
C ARG A 489 -6.29 -1.46 -27.88
N MET A 490 -5.85 -2.56 -27.28
CA MET A 490 -4.61 -2.61 -26.49
C MET A 490 -3.36 -2.35 -27.35
N ILE A 491 -3.25 -3.03 -28.50
CA ILE A 491 -2.15 -2.84 -29.45
C ILE A 491 -2.08 -1.38 -29.92
N THR A 492 -3.23 -0.79 -30.24
CA THR A 492 -3.33 0.62 -30.63
C THR A 492 -2.96 1.57 -29.48
N ALA A 493 -3.42 1.32 -28.25
CA ALA A 493 -3.07 2.14 -27.08
C ALA A 493 -1.55 2.21 -26.85
N TYR A 494 -0.86 1.07 -26.89
CA TYR A 494 0.60 1.02 -26.73
C TYR A 494 1.36 1.73 -27.86
N LEU A 495 0.90 1.62 -29.11
CA LEU A 495 1.48 2.35 -30.24
C LEU A 495 1.39 3.87 -30.05
N PHE A 496 0.23 4.38 -29.60
CA PHE A 496 0.08 5.79 -29.27
C PHE A 496 0.91 6.19 -28.03
N ALA A 497 1.03 5.33 -27.02
CA ALA A 497 1.80 5.62 -25.81
C ALA A 497 3.31 5.78 -26.10
N GLN A 498 3.83 5.01 -27.06
CA GLN A 498 5.21 5.11 -27.52
C GLN A 498 5.48 6.30 -28.46
N LEU A 499 4.51 6.72 -29.27
CA LEU A 499 4.75 7.67 -30.37
C LEU A 499 4.03 9.02 -30.30
N VAL A 500 3.01 9.21 -29.46
CA VAL A 500 2.25 10.48 -29.48
C VAL A 500 3.05 11.67 -28.94
N LEU A 501 4.02 11.44 -28.03
CA LEU A 501 4.95 12.48 -27.61
C LEU A 501 5.90 12.88 -28.75
N TRP A 502 6.41 11.92 -29.51
CA TRP A 502 7.21 12.17 -30.72
C TRP A 502 6.42 12.99 -31.76
N VAL A 503 5.14 12.65 -32.01
CA VAL A 503 4.24 13.47 -32.87
C VAL A 503 4.03 14.89 -32.30
N ARG A 504 4.02 15.05 -30.97
CA ARG A 504 3.94 16.35 -30.27
C ARG A 504 5.31 17.04 -30.10
N GLY A 505 6.39 16.53 -30.68
CA GLY A 505 7.73 17.12 -30.59
C GLY A 505 8.37 17.05 -29.19
N ARG A 506 7.93 16.14 -28.32
CA ARG A 506 8.45 15.93 -26.96
C ARG A 506 9.21 14.60 -26.84
N PRO A 507 10.24 14.52 -25.99
CA PRO A 507 10.96 13.27 -25.71
C PRO A 507 10.15 12.34 -24.78
N GLY A 508 10.57 11.08 -24.71
CA GLY A 508 10.01 10.06 -23.82
C GLY A 508 8.76 9.37 -24.36
N GLY A 509 8.22 8.42 -23.58
CA GLY A 509 6.94 7.75 -23.82
C GLY A 509 5.89 8.12 -22.76
N LEU A 510 4.77 7.43 -22.81
CA LEU A 510 3.68 7.53 -21.84
C LEU A 510 3.46 6.17 -21.15
N LEU A 511 3.11 6.20 -19.86
CA LEU A 511 2.58 5.03 -19.15
C LEU A 511 1.13 4.78 -19.59
N VAL A 512 0.82 3.56 -20.03
CA VAL A 512 -0.55 3.12 -20.32
C VAL A 512 -1.28 2.85 -19.01
N LEU A 513 -2.39 3.56 -18.81
CA LEU A 513 -3.29 3.37 -17.67
C LEU A 513 -4.37 2.33 -17.99
N GLY A 514 -4.44 1.28 -17.17
CA GLY A 514 -5.56 0.35 -17.14
C GLY A 514 -6.74 0.90 -16.34
N SER A 515 -7.96 0.44 -16.65
CA SER A 515 -9.19 0.91 -16.01
C SER A 515 -10.19 -0.21 -15.69
N GLY A 516 -9.71 -1.39 -15.29
CA GLY A 516 -10.56 -2.46 -14.73
C GLY A 516 -10.65 -2.36 -13.21
N ASN A 517 -11.80 -2.66 -12.61
CA ASN A 517 -12.02 -2.61 -11.17
C ASN A 517 -11.80 -3.96 -10.45
N VAL A 518 -11.85 -3.96 -9.12
CA VAL A 518 -11.55 -5.14 -8.28
C VAL A 518 -12.58 -6.26 -8.41
N ASP A 519 -13.85 -5.93 -8.70
CA ASP A 519 -14.96 -6.88 -8.78
C ASP A 519 -14.93 -7.65 -10.12
N GLU A 520 -14.67 -6.93 -11.22
CA GLU A 520 -14.40 -7.51 -12.55
C GLU A 520 -13.17 -8.40 -12.54
N ALA A 521 -12.08 -7.96 -11.88
CA ALA A 521 -10.87 -8.76 -11.70
C ALA A 521 -11.19 -10.07 -10.94
N LEU A 522 -11.90 -9.99 -9.80
CA LEU A 522 -12.31 -11.14 -9.00
C LEU A 522 -13.17 -12.14 -9.80
N ARG A 523 -14.09 -11.63 -10.64
CA ARG A 523 -14.93 -12.41 -11.56
C ARG A 523 -14.18 -12.90 -12.81
N GLY A 524 -13.05 -12.27 -13.11
CA GLY A 524 -12.30 -12.37 -14.36
C GLY A 524 -13.11 -11.96 -15.59
N TYR A 525 -13.97 -10.93 -15.45
CA TYR A 525 -14.77 -10.35 -16.54
C TYR A 525 -13.93 -9.31 -17.30
N MET A 526 -13.08 -9.82 -18.20
CA MET A 526 -12.11 -9.07 -19.01
C MET A 526 -11.59 -9.97 -20.15
N THR A 527 -11.17 -9.42 -21.29
CA THR A 527 -10.43 -10.22 -22.28
C THR A 527 -8.98 -10.35 -21.81
N LYS A 528 -8.43 -11.57 -21.84
CA LYS A 528 -6.99 -11.73 -21.57
C LYS A 528 -6.20 -11.04 -22.69
N TYR A 529 -5.43 -10.00 -22.31
CA TYR A 529 -4.66 -9.08 -23.14
C TYR A 529 -5.46 -8.04 -23.95
N ASP A 530 -6.60 -7.55 -23.44
CA ASP A 530 -7.16 -6.23 -23.85
C ASP A 530 -6.59 -5.09 -23.00
N CYS A 531 -7.23 -3.91 -23.00
CA CYS A 531 -6.81 -2.73 -22.21
C CYS A 531 -6.88 -2.92 -20.67
N SER A 532 -7.33 -4.07 -20.17
CA SER A 532 -7.10 -4.50 -18.78
C SER A 532 -5.64 -4.91 -18.52
N SER A 533 -4.88 -5.21 -19.59
CA SER A 533 -3.42 -5.28 -19.63
C SER A 533 -2.86 -3.92 -20.08
N ALA A 534 -2.18 -3.26 -19.15
CA ALA A 534 -1.60 -1.93 -19.24
C ALA A 534 -0.34 -1.90 -18.33
N ASP A 535 0.29 -0.74 -18.15
CA ASP A 535 1.52 -0.63 -17.34
C ASP A 535 1.18 -0.54 -15.84
N ILE A 536 0.20 0.30 -15.50
CA ILE A 536 -0.35 0.44 -14.14
C ILE A 536 -1.86 0.71 -14.16
N ASN A 537 -2.57 0.36 -13.09
CA ASN A 537 -4.01 0.56 -12.96
C ASN A 537 -4.36 1.24 -11.61
N PRO A 538 -4.68 2.56 -11.59
CA PRO A 538 -4.97 3.27 -10.36
C PRO A 538 -6.32 2.91 -9.72
N ILE A 539 -7.19 2.13 -10.39
CA ILE A 539 -8.52 1.75 -9.88
C ILE A 539 -8.77 0.26 -9.66
N GLY A 540 -7.83 -0.62 -10.02
CA GLY A 540 -7.98 -2.08 -9.86
C GLY A 540 -8.06 -2.56 -8.42
N GLY A 541 -7.81 -1.68 -7.44
CA GLY A 541 -8.05 -1.91 -6.02
C GLY A 541 -9.42 -1.47 -5.49
N PHE A 542 -10.31 -0.88 -6.28
CA PHE A 542 -11.61 -0.36 -5.78
C PHE A 542 -12.81 -1.13 -6.34
N SER A 543 -13.91 -1.13 -5.56
CA SER A 543 -15.20 -1.70 -5.98
C SER A 543 -15.94 -0.80 -6.96
N LYS A 544 -16.80 -1.39 -7.81
CA LYS A 544 -17.66 -0.64 -8.74
C LYS A 544 -18.60 0.33 -8.00
N ILE A 545 -19.05 -0.06 -6.81
CA ILE A 545 -19.92 0.73 -5.93
C ILE A 545 -19.19 1.99 -5.46
N ASP A 546 -17.93 1.86 -5.07
CA ASP A 546 -17.15 2.96 -4.52
C ASP A 546 -16.67 3.93 -5.59
N LEU A 547 -16.30 3.41 -6.78
CA LEU A 547 -16.06 4.25 -7.96
C LEU A 547 -17.32 5.07 -8.32
N ARG A 548 -18.53 4.51 -8.16
CA ARG A 548 -19.79 5.23 -8.38
C ARG A 548 -20.02 6.35 -7.37
N SER A 549 -19.66 6.16 -6.09
CA SER A 549 -19.75 7.21 -5.06
C SER A 549 -18.68 8.28 -5.23
N PHE A 550 -17.43 7.87 -5.54
CA PHE A 550 -16.32 8.76 -5.88
C PHE A 550 -16.66 9.72 -7.02
N LEU A 551 -17.22 9.22 -8.13
CA LEU A 551 -17.59 10.08 -9.27
C LEU A 551 -18.65 11.12 -8.92
N ARG A 552 -19.57 10.84 -7.98
CA ARG A 552 -20.55 11.84 -7.49
C ARG A 552 -19.82 12.98 -6.76
N LEU A 553 -18.98 12.63 -5.79
CA LEU A 553 -18.18 13.61 -5.05
C LEU A 553 -17.26 14.41 -5.99
N ALA A 554 -16.65 13.76 -6.99
CA ALA A 554 -15.81 14.42 -7.99
C ALA A 554 -16.59 15.34 -8.94
N THR A 555 -17.86 15.02 -9.26
CA THR A 555 -18.72 15.89 -10.07
C THR A 555 -18.80 17.30 -9.48
N GLU A 556 -19.02 17.39 -8.17
CA GLU A 556 -19.11 18.64 -7.42
C GLU A 556 -17.72 19.20 -7.11
N LYS A 557 -16.85 18.40 -6.48
CA LYS A 557 -15.56 18.84 -5.91
C LYS A 557 -14.49 19.19 -6.95
N LEU A 558 -14.59 18.67 -8.17
CA LEU A 558 -13.72 19.02 -9.31
C LEU A 558 -14.46 19.78 -10.43
N GLN A 559 -15.76 20.09 -10.23
CA GLN A 559 -16.61 20.81 -11.20
C GLN A 559 -16.67 20.15 -12.59
N LEU A 560 -16.88 18.83 -12.62
CA LEU A 560 -16.93 18.00 -13.84
C LEU A 560 -18.36 17.49 -14.12
N PRO A 561 -19.29 18.34 -14.59
CA PRO A 561 -20.71 17.99 -14.67
C PRO A 561 -21.04 16.81 -15.61
N VAL A 562 -20.15 16.48 -16.56
CA VAL A 562 -20.33 15.30 -17.44
C VAL A 562 -20.31 13.98 -16.65
N LEU A 563 -19.68 13.96 -15.46
CA LEU A 563 -19.65 12.76 -14.62
C LEU A 563 -21.06 12.37 -14.13
N ALA A 564 -21.98 13.33 -13.96
CA ALA A 564 -23.39 13.03 -13.69
C ALA A 564 -24.06 12.30 -14.87
N GLU A 565 -23.73 12.68 -16.11
CA GLU A 565 -24.21 11.99 -17.32
C GLU A 565 -23.64 10.56 -17.39
N VAL A 566 -22.32 10.39 -17.18
CA VAL A 566 -21.64 9.07 -17.12
C VAL A 566 -22.24 8.17 -16.04
N LEU A 567 -22.65 8.73 -14.90
CA LEU A 567 -23.32 8.01 -13.80
C LEU A 567 -24.78 7.61 -14.07
N SER A 568 -25.39 8.20 -15.10
CA SER A 568 -26.75 7.93 -15.59
C SER A 568 -26.77 6.99 -16.81
N ALA A 569 -25.69 6.93 -17.58
CA ALA A 569 -25.53 6.03 -18.72
C ALA A 569 -25.59 4.56 -18.29
N ARG A 570 -26.15 3.71 -19.16
CA ARG A 570 -26.33 2.27 -18.88
C ARG A 570 -24.99 1.52 -19.02
N PRO A 571 -24.46 0.85 -17.97
CA PRO A 571 -23.20 0.11 -18.06
C PRO A 571 -23.31 -1.09 -19.02
N THR A 572 -22.44 -1.12 -20.03
CA THR A 572 -22.42 -2.14 -21.08
C THR A 572 -21.12 -2.11 -21.90
N ALA A 573 -20.71 -3.27 -22.43
CA ALA A 573 -19.63 -3.39 -23.39
C ALA A 573 -20.15 -3.32 -24.85
N GLU A 574 -19.87 -2.20 -25.54
CA GLU A 574 -20.27 -1.97 -26.94
C GLU A 574 -19.42 -2.78 -27.95
N LEU A 575 -19.50 -4.11 -27.87
CA LEU A 575 -18.72 -5.08 -28.65
C LEU A 575 -19.58 -6.01 -29.54
N GLU A 576 -20.91 -6.02 -29.35
CA GLU A 576 -21.88 -6.69 -30.24
C GLU A 576 -22.67 -5.66 -31.07
N PRO A 577 -23.19 -6.03 -32.26
CA PRO A 577 -24.05 -5.18 -33.06
C PRO A 577 -25.27 -4.65 -32.31
N LEU A 578 -25.47 -3.33 -32.41
CA LEU A 578 -26.61 -2.62 -31.80
C LEU A 578 -27.94 -3.05 -32.43
N GLN A 579 -28.90 -3.50 -31.61
CA GLN A 579 -30.27 -3.75 -32.08
C GLN A 579 -31.05 -2.44 -32.00
N GLU A 580 -31.66 -2.01 -33.11
CA GLU A 580 -32.38 -0.73 -33.22
C GLU A 580 -31.55 0.50 -32.78
N GLY A 581 -30.21 0.44 -32.93
CA GLY A 581 -29.29 1.48 -32.47
C GLY A 581 -29.11 1.56 -30.96
N ARG A 582 -29.54 0.53 -30.20
CA ARG A 582 -29.42 0.44 -28.74
C ARG A 582 -28.60 -0.79 -28.33
N VAL A 583 -27.91 -0.67 -27.20
CA VAL A 583 -27.16 -1.80 -26.63
C VAL A 583 -28.12 -2.71 -25.86
N VAL A 584 -28.06 -4.01 -26.12
CA VAL A 584 -29.07 -4.99 -25.65
C VAL A 584 -28.89 -5.32 -24.16
N GLN A 585 -27.66 -5.62 -23.75
CA GLN A 585 -27.32 -6.33 -22.51
C GLN A 585 -26.42 -5.48 -21.61
N THR A 586 -26.54 -5.56 -20.28
CA THR A 586 -25.60 -4.93 -19.32
C THR A 586 -24.50 -5.89 -18.86
N ASP A 587 -23.42 -5.33 -18.32
CA ASP A 587 -22.30 -6.11 -17.76
C ASP A 587 -22.79 -7.13 -16.70
N GLU A 588 -23.69 -6.72 -15.81
CA GLU A 588 -24.26 -7.60 -14.77
C GLU A 588 -25.10 -8.73 -15.35
N GLN A 589 -25.80 -8.49 -16.47
CA GLN A 589 -26.56 -9.50 -17.19
C GLN A 589 -25.65 -10.54 -17.86
N ASP A 590 -24.48 -10.14 -18.37
CA ASP A 590 -23.50 -11.07 -18.95
C ASP A 590 -22.64 -11.79 -17.90
N MET A 591 -22.27 -11.09 -16.83
CA MET A 591 -21.61 -11.71 -15.67
C MET A 591 -22.51 -12.72 -14.94
N GLY A 592 -23.84 -12.57 -15.04
CA GLY A 592 -24.84 -13.39 -14.35
C GLY A 592 -24.94 -13.10 -12.84
N MET A 593 -24.50 -11.92 -12.42
CA MET A 593 -24.44 -11.45 -11.02
C MET A 593 -24.25 -9.94 -10.98
N THR A 594 -24.75 -9.29 -9.93
CA THR A 594 -24.59 -7.85 -9.74
C THR A 594 -23.22 -7.51 -9.14
N TYR A 595 -22.81 -6.24 -9.25
CA TYR A 595 -21.61 -5.74 -8.58
C TYR A 595 -21.74 -5.80 -7.04
N GLU A 596 -22.96 -5.67 -6.51
CA GLU A 596 -23.24 -5.84 -5.08
C GLU A 596 -23.03 -7.30 -4.62
N GLU A 597 -23.53 -8.27 -5.38
CA GLU A 597 -23.24 -9.69 -5.12
C GLU A 597 -21.74 -9.98 -5.21
N LEU A 598 -21.02 -9.42 -6.19
CA LEU A 598 -19.58 -9.56 -6.33
C LEU A 598 -18.78 -9.00 -5.14
N SER A 599 -19.12 -7.79 -4.69
CA SER A 599 -18.54 -7.19 -3.49
C SER A 599 -18.76 -8.07 -2.24
N ILE A 600 -19.95 -8.66 -2.10
CA ILE A 600 -20.26 -9.60 -1.00
C ILE A 600 -19.44 -10.90 -1.14
N TYR A 601 -19.42 -11.52 -2.32
CA TYR A 601 -18.62 -12.75 -2.56
C TYR A 601 -17.13 -12.51 -2.28
N GLY A 602 -16.58 -11.36 -2.70
CA GLY A 602 -15.19 -10.99 -2.50
C GLY A 602 -14.83 -10.87 -1.02
N LYS A 603 -15.62 -10.10 -0.26
CA LYS A 603 -15.42 -9.89 1.18
C LYS A 603 -15.55 -11.20 1.95
N LEU A 604 -16.59 -12.00 1.68
CA LEU A 604 -16.75 -13.34 2.27
C LEU A 604 -15.57 -14.29 1.94
N ARG A 605 -15.11 -14.30 0.68
CA ARG A 605 -14.01 -15.17 0.21
C ARG A 605 -12.66 -14.81 0.84
N LYS A 606 -12.31 -13.52 0.88
CA LYS A 606 -10.96 -13.06 1.21
C LYS A 606 -10.82 -12.62 2.67
N ILE A 607 -11.78 -11.85 3.19
CA ILE A 607 -11.74 -11.32 4.56
C ILE A 607 -12.27 -12.39 5.54
N GLU A 608 -13.41 -13.02 5.23
CA GLU A 608 -13.99 -14.08 6.08
C GLU A 608 -13.52 -15.50 5.71
N GLY A 609 -12.51 -15.64 4.85
CA GLY A 609 -11.86 -16.91 4.51
C GLY A 609 -12.77 -17.99 3.89
N CYS A 610 -13.95 -17.63 3.39
CA CYS A 610 -14.97 -18.62 3.03
C CYS A 610 -14.70 -19.33 1.70
N GLY A 611 -14.55 -20.66 1.76
CA GLY A 611 -14.76 -21.55 0.62
C GLY A 611 -16.24 -21.71 0.28
N PRO A 612 -16.59 -22.50 -0.78
CA PRO A 612 -17.96 -22.56 -1.31
C PRO A 612 -19.02 -22.91 -0.26
N TYR A 613 -18.77 -23.96 0.54
CA TYR A 613 -19.72 -24.41 1.57
C TYR A 613 -19.93 -23.37 2.67
N SER A 614 -18.84 -22.78 3.20
CA SER A 614 -18.91 -21.74 4.23
C SER A 614 -19.62 -20.47 3.74
N MET A 615 -19.38 -20.09 2.48
CA MET A 615 -20.06 -18.96 1.85
C MET A 615 -21.56 -19.21 1.72
N PHE A 616 -21.97 -20.39 1.25
CA PHE A 616 -23.36 -20.83 1.24
C PHE A 616 -24.01 -20.76 2.63
N CYS A 617 -23.37 -21.33 3.66
CA CYS A 617 -23.90 -21.33 5.03
C CYS A 617 -24.07 -19.93 5.65
N LYS A 618 -23.31 -18.92 5.20
CA LYS A 618 -23.52 -17.52 5.60
C LYS A 618 -24.63 -16.86 4.77
N LEU A 619 -24.62 -17.05 3.46
CA LEU A 619 -25.55 -16.36 2.55
C LEU A 619 -27.01 -16.79 2.73
N ILE A 620 -27.30 -18.03 3.17
CA ILE A 620 -28.68 -18.44 3.53
C ILE A 620 -29.28 -17.68 4.74
N HIS A 621 -28.47 -16.93 5.49
CA HIS A 621 -28.92 -16.09 6.60
C HIS A 621 -28.85 -14.58 6.30
N LEU A 622 -28.03 -14.20 5.31
CA LEU A 622 -27.91 -12.83 4.80
C LEU A 622 -28.99 -12.53 3.75
N TRP A 623 -29.15 -13.40 2.75
CA TRP A 623 -30.11 -13.27 1.65
C TRP A 623 -31.40 -14.01 1.95
N ARG A 624 -32.16 -13.51 2.93
CA ARG A 624 -33.38 -14.15 3.45
C ARG A 624 -34.52 -14.24 2.43
N ASP A 625 -34.48 -13.38 1.42
CA ASP A 625 -35.43 -13.34 0.31
C ASP A 625 -35.17 -14.42 -0.76
N LEU A 626 -34.05 -15.16 -0.64
CA LEU A 626 -33.69 -16.28 -1.50
C LEU A 626 -33.80 -17.62 -0.78
N THR A 627 -34.35 -18.62 -1.47
CA THR A 627 -34.33 -20.00 -0.94
C THR A 627 -32.91 -20.55 -0.89
N PRO A 628 -32.61 -21.53 0.00
CA PRO A 628 -31.30 -22.19 0.04
C PRO A 628 -30.86 -22.76 -1.31
N ALA A 629 -31.78 -23.23 -2.15
CA ALA A 629 -31.47 -23.70 -3.50
C ALA A 629 -30.96 -22.57 -4.42
N GLN A 630 -31.59 -21.39 -4.39
CA GLN A 630 -31.13 -20.21 -5.16
C GLN A 630 -29.78 -19.69 -4.67
N VAL A 631 -29.55 -19.66 -3.35
CA VAL A 631 -28.25 -19.30 -2.77
C VAL A 631 -27.17 -20.30 -3.17
N ALA A 632 -27.48 -21.61 -3.15
CA ALA A 632 -26.56 -22.65 -3.59
C ALA A 632 -26.13 -22.47 -5.05
N GLU A 633 -27.07 -22.27 -5.98
CA GLU A 633 -26.73 -22.07 -7.39
C GLU A 633 -25.91 -20.79 -7.62
N LYS A 634 -26.25 -19.68 -6.95
CA LYS A 634 -25.44 -18.44 -7.00
C LYS A 634 -23.99 -18.66 -6.53
N VAL A 635 -23.79 -19.34 -5.40
CA VAL A 635 -22.46 -19.65 -4.87
C VAL A 635 -21.68 -20.61 -5.78
N LYS A 636 -22.32 -21.65 -6.31
CA LYS A 636 -21.72 -22.58 -7.28
C LYS A 636 -21.27 -21.84 -8.54
N PHE A 637 -22.13 -20.96 -9.07
CA PHE A 637 -21.88 -20.16 -10.26
C PHE A 637 -20.69 -19.20 -10.08
N PHE A 638 -20.64 -18.47 -8.95
CA PHE A 638 -19.48 -17.64 -8.58
C PHE A 638 -18.18 -18.46 -8.52
N PHE A 639 -18.13 -19.53 -7.71
CA PHE A 639 -16.89 -20.31 -7.55
C PHE A 639 -16.43 -21.00 -8.83
N ARG A 640 -17.36 -21.46 -9.68
CA ARG A 640 -17.05 -21.96 -11.02
C ARG A 640 -16.33 -20.90 -11.84
N TYR A 641 -16.91 -19.71 -12.00
CA TYR A 641 -16.33 -18.68 -12.87
C TYR A 641 -15.04 -18.04 -12.31
N TYR A 642 -14.97 -17.78 -11.01
CA TYR A 642 -13.73 -17.42 -10.31
C TYR A 642 -12.60 -18.42 -10.65
N SER A 643 -12.89 -19.73 -10.53
CA SER A 643 -11.88 -20.78 -10.73
C SER A 643 -11.46 -20.97 -12.19
N VAL A 644 -12.39 -20.83 -13.16
CA VAL A 644 -12.07 -20.86 -14.59
C VAL A 644 -11.20 -19.66 -14.97
N ASN A 645 -11.52 -18.46 -14.48
CA ASN A 645 -10.84 -17.23 -14.89
C ASN A 645 -9.59 -16.88 -14.07
N ARG A 646 -9.24 -17.61 -13.00
CA ARG A 646 -8.09 -17.25 -12.15
C ARG A 646 -6.76 -17.09 -12.92
N HIS A 647 -6.59 -17.85 -14.00
CA HIS A 647 -5.47 -17.74 -14.94
C HIS A 647 -5.33 -16.37 -15.66
N LYS A 648 -6.29 -15.45 -15.49
CA LYS A 648 -6.18 -14.05 -15.93
C LYS A 648 -5.45 -13.17 -14.92
N MET A 649 -5.60 -13.46 -13.61
CA MET A 649 -5.00 -12.68 -12.52
C MET A 649 -3.48 -12.78 -12.47
N THR A 650 -2.92 -13.88 -12.95
CA THR A 650 -1.47 -14.12 -13.06
C THR A 650 -0.76 -13.17 -14.04
N VAL A 651 -1.51 -12.37 -14.81
CA VAL A 651 -1.00 -11.35 -15.75
C VAL A 651 -1.85 -10.06 -15.73
N LEU A 652 -2.60 -9.84 -14.64
CA LEU A 652 -3.34 -8.60 -14.47
C LEU A 652 -2.35 -7.46 -14.18
N THR A 653 -2.62 -6.29 -14.75
CA THR A 653 -1.87 -5.05 -14.55
C THR A 653 -1.65 -4.77 -13.05
N PRO A 654 -0.43 -4.39 -12.61
CA PRO A 654 -0.19 -3.90 -11.25
C PRO A 654 -1.14 -2.75 -10.90
N ALA A 655 -1.90 -2.92 -9.82
CA ALA A 655 -2.97 -2.00 -9.46
C ALA A 655 -2.81 -1.45 -8.04
N TYR A 656 -3.10 -0.16 -7.86
CA TYR A 656 -3.09 0.54 -6.57
C TYR A 656 -3.80 -0.30 -5.50
N HIS A 657 -3.12 -0.62 -4.40
CA HIS A 657 -3.72 -1.41 -3.33
C HIS A 657 -4.68 -0.56 -2.49
N ALA A 658 -5.94 -1.01 -2.34
CA ALA A 658 -6.96 -0.30 -1.58
C ALA A 658 -7.93 -1.23 -0.84
N GLU A 659 -8.73 -2.03 -1.56
CA GLU A 659 -9.68 -2.94 -0.95
C GLU A 659 -9.02 -4.22 -0.41
N THR A 660 -9.35 -4.52 0.85
CA THR A 660 -8.83 -5.67 1.61
C THR A 660 -9.34 -7.02 1.12
N TYR A 661 -10.17 -7.03 0.06
CA TYR A 661 -10.60 -8.24 -0.64
C TYR A 661 -9.96 -8.45 -2.03
N SER A 662 -8.95 -7.65 -2.39
CA SER A 662 -8.28 -7.67 -3.70
C SER A 662 -7.88 -9.08 -4.18
N PRO A 663 -8.07 -9.41 -5.47
CA PRO A 663 -7.72 -10.69 -6.05
C PRO A 663 -6.27 -10.76 -6.58
N ASP A 664 -5.41 -9.76 -6.36
CA ASP A 664 -4.03 -9.76 -6.89
C ASP A 664 -3.26 -11.05 -6.54
N ASP A 665 -2.67 -11.70 -7.55
CA ASP A 665 -1.91 -12.94 -7.40
C ASP A 665 -0.41 -12.69 -7.14
N ASN A 666 0.09 -11.46 -7.30
CA ASN A 666 1.52 -11.14 -7.16
C ASN A 666 1.96 -10.97 -5.70
N ARG A 667 1.13 -10.31 -4.89
CA ARG A 667 1.41 -10.00 -3.47
C ARG A 667 0.29 -10.47 -2.56
N PHE A 668 -0.92 -9.98 -2.77
CA PHE A 668 -1.94 -9.94 -1.71
C PHE A 668 -2.74 -11.23 -1.54
N ASP A 669 -3.06 -11.95 -2.61
CA ASP A 669 -3.94 -13.12 -2.60
C ASP A 669 -3.38 -14.27 -3.45
N HIS A 670 -2.26 -14.84 -3.02
CA HIS A 670 -1.64 -16.00 -3.66
C HIS A 670 -2.59 -17.20 -3.70
N ARG A 671 -2.94 -17.69 -4.89
CA ARG A 671 -3.85 -18.84 -5.09
C ARG A 671 -3.39 -19.73 -6.25
N PRO A 672 -3.80 -21.02 -6.28
CA PRO A 672 -3.70 -21.82 -7.50
C PRO A 672 -4.46 -21.15 -8.66
N PHE A 673 -3.90 -21.17 -9.87
CA PHE A 673 -4.59 -20.72 -11.10
C PHE A 673 -5.13 -21.88 -11.96
N LEU A 674 -4.74 -23.12 -11.66
CA LEU A 674 -5.27 -24.35 -12.25
C LEU A 674 -6.16 -25.07 -11.23
N TYR A 675 -7.47 -24.91 -11.36
CA TYR A 675 -8.46 -25.52 -10.47
C TYR A 675 -9.27 -26.64 -11.15
N ASN A 676 -9.73 -27.62 -10.37
CA ASN A 676 -10.91 -28.40 -10.74
C ASN A 676 -12.17 -27.50 -10.62
N TYR A 677 -12.51 -26.81 -11.70
CA TYR A 677 -13.64 -25.86 -11.78
C TYR A 677 -15.01 -26.45 -11.44
N ARG A 678 -15.12 -27.78 -11.33
CA ARG A 678 -16.36 -28.48 -10.95
C ARG A 678 -16.60 -28.49 -9.44
N TRP A 679 -15.58 -28.18 -8.62
CA TRP A 679 -15.64 -28.12 -7.15
C TRP A 679 -16.42 -29.28 -6.52
N THR A 680 -16.23 -30.50 -7.05
CA THR A 680 -17.20 -31.60 -6.93
C THR A 680 -17.58 -31.92 -5.48
N TRP A 681 -16.60 -32.02 -4.58
CA TRP A 681 -16.86 -32.32 -3.17
C TRP A 681 -17.60 -31.18 -2.46
N GLN A 682 -17.17 -29.94 -2.71
CA GLN A 682 -17.73 -28.74 -2.09
C GLN A 682 -19.17 -28.49 -2.56
N PHE A 683 -19.46 -28.72 -3.84
CA PHE A 683 -20.81 -28.56 -4.40
C PHE A 683 -21.75 -29.67 -3.92
N LEU A 684 -21.31 -30.95 -3.90
CA LEU A 684 -22.08 -32.04 -3.28
C LEU A 684 -22.37 -31.80 -1.80
N SER A 685 -21.45 -31.16 -1.07
CA SER A 685 -21.66 -30.77 0.33
C SER A 685 -22.76 -29.71 0.47
N ILE A 686 -22.80 -28.72 -0.44
CA ILE A 686 -23.89 -27.73 -0.51
C ILE A 686 -25.22 -28.43 -0.82
N ASP A 687 -25.26 -29.32 -1.80
CA ASP A 687 -26.48 -30.04 -2.20
C ASP A 687 -27.05 -30.91 -1.07
N ALA A 688 -26.18 -31.60 -0.32
CA ALA A 688 -26.58 -32.35 0.87
C ALA A 688 -27.16 -31.43 1.97
N ALA A 689 -26.61 -30.23 2.16
CA ALA A 689 -27.13 -29.26 3.12
C ALA A 689 -28.46 -28.65 2.68
N VAL A 690 -28.63 -28.29 1.40
CA VAL A 690 -29.91 -27.83 0.83
C VAL A 690 -30.99 -28.89 1.03
N LYS A 691 -30.69 -30.17 0.75
CA LYS A 691 -31.61 -31.29 0.99
C LYS A 691 -32.00 -31.40 2.46
N LYS A 692 -31.01 -31.38 3.37
CA LYS A 692 -31.24 -31.47 4.83
C LYS A 692 -32.08 -30.30 5.37
N ILE A 693 -31.91 -29.09 4.85
CA ILE A 693 -32.73 -27.92 5.22
C ILE A 693 -34.18 -28.12 4.76
N GLY A 694 -34.40 -28.58 3.52
CA GLY A 694 -35.73 -28.91 3.00
C GLY A 694 -36.44 -30.01 3.79
N GLU A 695 -35.72 -31.09 4.13
CA GLU A 695 -36.22 -32.17 4.99
C GLU A 695 -36.56 -31.67 6.40
N GLY A 696 -35.75 -30.76 6.96
CA GLY A 696 -36.03 -30.09 8.23
C GLY A 696 -37.37 -29.34 8.20
N PHE A 697 -37.60 -28.51 7.18
CA PHE A 697 -38.88 -27.82 6.99
C PHE A 697 -40.06 -28.78 6.82
N ALA A 698 -39.90 -29.87 6.07
CA ALA A 698 -40.95 -30.89 5.91
C ALA A 698 -41.30 -31.58 7.24
N SER A 699 -40.30 -31.88 8.08
CA SER A 699 -40.52 -32.51 9.39
C SER A 699 -41.11 -31.57 10.45
N GLY A 700 -40.84 -30.26 10.37
CA GLY A 700 -41.31 -29.26 11.32
C GLY A 700 -42.79 -28.90 11.19
N GLY A 701 -43.43 -29.18 10.06
CA GLY A 701 -44.84 -28.87 9.81
C GLY A 701 -45.85 -29.90 10.32
N ALA A 702 -45.39 -31.02 10.90
CA ALA A 702 -46.19 -32.26 11.06
C ALA A 702 -46.52 -32.65 12.51
N THR A 703 -46.52 -31.72 13.46
CA THR A 703 -46.86 -31.98 14.88
C THR A 703 -47.90 -31.04 15.47
N SER A 704 -49.09 -31.01 14.85
CA SER A 704 -50.32 -30.64 15.58
C SER A 704 -51.53 -31.50 15.15
N GLN A 705 -52.40 -31.79 16.12
CA GLN A 705 -53.64 -32.59 16.07
C GLN A 705 -53.56 -34.12 16.22
N ARG A 706 -54.28 -34.59 17.27
CA ARG A 706 -54.86 -35.95 17.48
C ARG A 706 -53.88 -37.11 17.68
N SER A 707 -54.19 -38.15 18.47
CA SER A 707 -55.18 -38.34 19.55
C SER A 707 -54.74 -39.58 20.34
N GLY A 708 -54.82 -39.65 21.67
CA GLY A 708 -56.08 -39.98 22.35
C GLY A 708 -56.30 -41.50 22.38
N GLY A 709 -55.89 -42.15 23.49
CA GLY A 709 -55.99 -43.59 23.72
C GLY A 709 -55.12 -43.98 24.92
N ALA A 710 -55.63 -44.80 25.84
CA ALA A 710 -54.95 -45.15 27.09
C ALA A 710 -54.86 -46.67 27.27
N GLU A 711 -53.85 -47.11 28.04
CA GLU A 711 -53.90 -48.06 29.18
C GLU A 711 -52.54 -48.76 29.38
N GLY A 712 -52.34 -49.45 30.51
CA GLY A 712 -51.53 -50.69 30.46
C GLY A 712 -50.35 -50.95 31.41
N GLY A 713 -50.05 -50.12 32.42
CA GLY A 713 -49.27 -50.54 33.60
C GLY A 713 -47.78 -50.93 33.41
N GLY A 714 -47.19 -51.53 34.47
CA GLY A 714 -45.81 -52.04 34.51
C GLY A 714 -44.83 -51.24 35.40
N ALA A 715 -44.57 -51.70 36.63
CA ALA A 715 -43.64 -51.06 37.55
C ALA A 715 -42.19 -51.57 37.38
N GLY A 716 -41.20 -50.68 37.51
CA GLY A 716 -39.76 -51.01 37.53
C GLY A 716 -38.99 -50.08 38.45
N LYS A 717 -38.32 -50.63 39.48
CA LYS A 717 -37.60 -49.87 40.51
C LYS A 717 -36.21 -49.44 40.04
N GLN A 718 -35.72 -48.28 40.49
CA GLN A 718 -34.66 -48.23 41.52
C GLN A 718 -34.38 -46.81 42.06
N HIS A 719 -34.03 -46.78 43.35
CA HIS A 719 -33.31 -45.81 44.20
C HIS A 719 -32.82 -44.48 43.58
N ASP A 720 -33.07 -43.31 44.22
CA ASP A 720 -32.48 -42.80 45.49
C ASP A 720 -30.95 -42.56 45.38
N ALA A 721 -30.31 -41.57 45.99
CA ALA A 721 -30.66 -40.38 46.82
C ALA A 721 -29.33 -39.64 47.12
N ALA A 722 -29.19 -38.46 47.75
CA ALA A 722 -30.03 -37.28 48.03
C ALA A 722 -29.05 -36.09 48.23
N GLY A 723 -29.50 -34.83 48.13
CA GLY A 723 -29.68 -33.98 49.34
C GLY A 723 -28.47 -33.06 49.58
N GLY A 724 -28.52 -32.01 50.39
CA GLY A 724 -29.62 -31.30 51.08
C GLY A 724 -28.99 -30.08 51.80
N SER A 725 -29.55 -28.88 51.97
CA SER A 725 -30.93 -28.37 52.15
C SER A 725 -31.06 -27.74 53.54
N GLY A 726 -31.37 -26.43 53.62
CA GLY A 726 -31.76 -25.74 54.87
C GLY A 726 -31.47 -24.23 54.85
N GLY A 727 -32.43 -23.33 55.08
CA GLY A 727 -33.90 -23.50 55.08
C GLY A 727 -34.68 -22.38 55.78
N ALA A 728 -35.78 -21.91 55.17
CA ALA A 728 -36.83 -21.01 55.74
C ALA A 728 -36.38 -19.59 56.17
N ALA A 729 -37.21 -18.54 56.32
CA ALA A 729 -38.56 -18.12 55.88
C ALA A 729 -38.77 -16.65 56.38
N SER A 730 -39.67 -15.76 55.94
CA SER A 730 -40.59 -15.57 54.78
C SER A 730 -40.96 -14.04 54.77
N THR A 731 -41.96 -13.42 54.12
CA THR A 731 -43.23 -13.83 53.46
C THR A 731 -43.75 -12.75 52.49
N ASN A 732 -44.28 -13.16 51.33
CA ASN A 732 -45.29 -12.51 50.46
C ASN A 732 -45.45 -10.96 50.37
N LYS A 733 -45.32 -10.43 49.13
CA LYS A 733 -46.50 -10.00 48.33
C LYS A 733 -46.24 -9.87 46.82
N LYS A 734 -47.33 -10.13 46.08
CA LYS A 734 -47.72 -9.83 44.67
C LYS A 734 -46.99 -8.63 44.01
N THR A 735 -46.79 -8.53 42.68
CA THR A 735 -47.40 -9.27 41.54
C THR A 735 -46.55 -9.20 40.26
N ALA A 736 -46.89 -10.05 39.27
CA ALA A 736 -46.54 -10.08 37.85
C ALA A 736 -45.72 -8.94 37.21
N SER A 737 -44.71 -9.31 36.42
CA SER A 737 -44.06 -8.46 35.41
C SER A 737 -44.26 -9.04 33.99
N THR A 738 -44.91 -8.27 33.12
CA THR A 738 -45.07 -8.57 31.69
C THR A 738 -44.03 -7.77 30.89
N GLN A 739 -43.56 -8.31 29.76
CA GLN A 739 -42.67 -7.59 28.85
C GLN A 739 -43.38 -6.38 28.20
N PRO A 740 -42.75 -5.20 28.11
CA PRO A 740 -43.16 -4.17 27.16
C PRO A 740 -42.61 -4.50 25.75
N ALA A 741 -43.43 -4.28 24.72
CA ALA A 741 -43.03 -4.45 23.32
C ALA A 741 -42.26 -3.21 22.80
N LEU A 742 -41.59 -3.34 21.65
CA LEU A 742 -41.12 -2.18 20.90
C LEU A 742 -42.32 -1.42 20.30
N THR A 743 -42.33 -0.10 20.45
CA THR A 743 -43.28 0.79 19.75
C THR A 743 -42.54 1.62 18.72
N THR A 744 -43.02 1.59 17.47
CA THR A 744 -42.62 2.54 16.43
C THR A 744 -43.06 3.96 16.78
N VAL A 745 -42.23 4.96 16.46
CA VAL A 745 -42.62 6.38 16.49
C VAL A 745 -42.37 6.98 15.11
N SER A 746 -43.32 7.79 14.64
CA SER A 746 -43.39 8.32 13.28
C SER A 746 -42.58 9.60 13.05
N GLU A 747 -42.31 9.90 11.78
CA GLU A 747 -41.70 11.16 11.35
C GLU A 747 -42.61 12.38 11.59
N ALA A 748 -41.98 13.52 11.90
CA ALA A 748 -42.56 14.85 11.84
C ALA A 748 -41.42 15.87 11.54
N PRO A 749 -41.69 16.98 10.84
CA PRO A 749 -40.65 17.71 10.12
C PRO A 749 -39.77 18.60 11.00
N ARG A 750 -38.46 18.64 10.71
CA ARG A 750 -37.56 19.70 11.20
C ARG A 750 -37.64 20.91 10.27
N GLN A 751 -37.99 22.07 10.82
CA GLN A 751 -37.92 23.34 10.11
C GLN A 751 -36.46 23.73 9.85
N GLY A 752 -36.19 24.37 8.71
CA GLY A 752 -34.83 24.74 8.30
C GLY A 752 -34.28 25.92 9.09
N ILE A 753 -32.98 25.85 9.45
CA ILE A 753 -32.21 27.00 9.91
C ILE A 753 -31.56 27.65 8.69
N GLN A 754 -31.91 28.90 8.40
CA GLN A 754 -31.24 29.67 7.35
C GLN A 754 -29.82 30.03 7.79
N VAL A 755 -28.82 29.64 7.00
CA VAL A 755 -27.49 30.26 7.07
C VAL A 755 -27.49 31.44 6.11
N SER A 756 -27.66 32.64 6.64
CA SER A 756 -27.61 33.89 5.87
C SER A 756 -26.17 34.19 5.44
N VAL A 757 -25.92 34.20 4.13
CA VAL A 757 -24.66 34.70 3.56
C VAL A 757 -24.61 36.22 3.77
N LEU A 758 -23.72 36.67 4.65
CA LEU A 758 -23.36 38.09 4.75
C LEU A 758 -22.13 38.36 3.88
N SER A 759 -22.36 39.08 2.79
CA SER A 759 -21.31 39.72 2.00
C SER A 759 -20.95 41.05 2.64
N GLU A 760 -19.68 41.29 2.98
CA GLU A 760 -19.20 42.67 3.14
C GLU A 760 -17.72 42.79 2.75
N SER A 761 -17.40 43.91 2.13
CA SER A 761 -16.09 44.24 1.58
C SER A 761 -15.37 45.26 2.46
N THR A 762 -14.07 45.14 2.66
CA THR A 762 -13.23 46.27 3.12
C THR A 762 -11.77 46.10 2.70
N GLU A 763 -11.03 47.20 2.64
CA GLU A 763 -9.69 47.31 2.08
C GLU A 763 -8.57 46.85 3.04
N PRO A 764 -7.41 46.39 2.53
CA PRO A 764 -6.28 46.01 3.38
C PRO A 764 -5.52 47.25 3.89
N SER A 765 -5.40 47.39 5.21
CA SER A 765 -4.61 48.44 5.85
C SER A 765 -3.12 48.09 5.94
N SER A 766 -2.28 49.12 5.88
CA SER A 766 -0.82 49.04 5.72
C SER A 766 -0.06 48.45 6.91
N VAL A 767 0.94 47.60 6.63
CA VAL A 767 2.11 47.37 7.50
C VAL A 767 3.40 47.62 6.72
N ALA A 768 4.41 48.20 7.36
CA ALA A 768 5.50 48.90 6.68
C ALA A 768 6.60 47.98 6.08
N ARG A 769 7.07 48.32 4.88
CA ARG A 769 8.35 47.84 4.33
C ARG A 769 9.51 48.67 4.88
N VAL A 770 10.37 48.08 5.72
CA VAL A 770 11.69 48.67 6.04
C VAL A 770 12.60 48.49 4.82
N THR A 771 13.21 49.58 4.34
CA THR A 771 14.00 49.58 3.09
C THR A 771 15.28 50.42 3.25
N VAL A 772 16.44 49.77 3.32
CA VAL A 772 17.80 50.37 3.26
C VAL A 772 18.80 49.30 2.77
N PRO A 773 19.96 49.66 2.19
CA PRO A 773 20.05 49.53 0.73
C PRO A 773 21.21 48.65 0.24
N ALA A 774 21.19 48.31 -1.05
CA ALA A 774 22.34 47.75 -1.75
C ALA A 774 23.36 48.85 -2.13
N THR A 775 24.65 48.54 -1.98
CA THR A 775 25.78 49.30 -2.57
C THR A 775 26.46 48.45 -3.64
N ALA A 776 27.04 49.09 -4.66
CA ALA A 776 27.54 48.40 -5.86
C ALA A 776 28.91 48.92 -6.33
N THR A 777 29.82 47.99 -6.59
CA THR A 777 31.05 48.11 -7.41
C THR A 777 31.46 46.69 -7.81
N THR A 778 31.31 46.20 -9.05
CA THR A 778 31.82 46.64 -10.38
C THR A 778 33.21 46.05 -10.70
N THR A 779 33.20 44.92 -11.43
CA THR A 779 34.19 44.39 -12.42
C THR A 779 35.70 44.46 -12.12
N GLN A 780 36.47 43.39 -12.32
CA GLN A 780 36.87 42.88 -13.65
C GLN A 780 37.43 41.44 -13.58
N ALA A 781 37.70 40.84 -14.75
CA ALA A 781 38.42 39.57 -14.90
C ALA A 781 39.53 39.69 -15.96
N VAL A 782 40.70 39.08 -15.69
CA VAL A 782 41.84 38.88 -16.61
C VAL A 782 42.46 37.50 -16.31
N THR A 783 43.25 36.98 -17.23
CA THR A 783 43.63 35.57 -17.41
C THR A 783 45.06 35.22 -16.98
N ASP A 784 45.39 33.92 -17.15
CA ASP A 784 46.69 33.37 -17.60
C ASP A 784 47.68 32.64 -16.66
N GLU A 785 47.85 31.35 -17.01
CA GLU A 785 49.10 30.63 -17.29
C GLU A 785 50.15 30.18 -16.23
N SER A 786 50.85 29.11 -16.64
CA SER A 786 52.11 28.52 -16.13
C SER A 786 52.07 27.83 -14.75
N SER A 787 52.40 26.55 -14.55
CA SER A 787 53.31 25.55 -15.16
C SER A 787 54.71 25.48 -14.52
N ASN A 788 54.95 24.43 -13.73
CA ASN A 788 56.18 23.62 -13.61
C ASN A 788 56.01 22.65 -12.42
N SER A 789 56.56 21.43 -12.30
CA SER A 789 57.40 20.50 -13.09
C SER A 789 58.53 19.99 -12.18
N GLY A 790 58.72 18.68 -12.10
CA GLY A 790 59.80 18.02 -11.36
C GLY A 790 59.33 16.65 -10.87
N THR A 791 59.72 15.53 -11.48
CA THR A 791 61.03 14.84 -11.39
C THR A 791 61.40 14.45 -9.94
N ASP A 792 61.76 13.19 -9.64
CA ASP A 792 62.29 12.16 -10.54
C ASP A 792 61.97 10.71 -10.12
N SER A 793 62.47 9.80 -10.96
CA SER A 793 62.69 8.34 -10.92
C SER A 793 63.21 7.73 -9.58
N SER A 794 63.49 6.41 -9.40
CA SER A 794 63.81 5.34 -10.36
C SER A 794 63.70 3.89 -9.82
N TYR A 795 63.21 2.96 -10.67
CA TYR A 795 63.74 1.60 -10.98
C TYR A 795 63.82 0.40 -9.97
N HIS A 796 63.75 -0.78 -10.61
CA HIS A 796 64.10 -2.17 -10.21
C HIS A 796 63.12 -2.99 -9.31
N SER A 797 62.77 -4.28 -9.57
CA SER A 797 63.39 -5.46 -10.24
C SER A 797 64.21 -6.34 -9.24
N CYS A 798 64.16 -7.69 -9.18
CA CYS A 798 63.52 -8.72 -10.02
C CYS A 798 63.37 -10.10 -9.31
N ARG A 799 62.64 -11.04 -9.95
CA ARG A 799 62.84 -12.53 -10.02
C ARG A 799 62.86 -13.46 -8.78
N SER A 800 61.93 -14.44 -8.82
CA SER A 800 62.10 -15.92 -8.67
C SER A 800 62.63 -16.52 -7.33
N THR A 801 62.53 -17.82 -6.99
CA THR A 801 62.51 -19.06 -7.82
C THR A 801 61.91 -20.31 -7.11
N LEU A 802 61.65 -21.37 -7.89
CA LEU A 802 61.14 -22.73 -7.59
C LEU A 802 61.73 -23.53 -6.40
N ARG A 803 60.89 -24.33 -5.71
CA ARG A 803 60.93 -25.81 -5.43
C ARG A 803 59.87 -26.16 -4.35
N GLN A 804 59.09 -27.25 -4.31
CA GLN A 804 59.13 -28.68 -4.76
C GLN A 804 59.56 -29.68 -3.65
N ASN A 805 58.91 -30.85 -3.61
CA ASN A 805 58.97 -32.00 -2.66
C ASN A 805 57.98 -31.90 -1.47
N ASN A 806 57.10 -32.89 -1.19
CA ASN A 806 57.24 -34.32 -0.81
C ASN A 806 57.70 -34.50 0.67
N SER A 807 57.17 -35.42 1.48
CA SER A 807 56.12 -36.46 1.27
C SER A 807 55.74 -37.19 2.58
N ASN A 808 54.54 -37.80 2.64
CA ASN A 808 54.18 -39.00 3.46
C ASN A 808 54.16 -38.83 5.02
N GLU A 809 53.49 -39.65 5.84
CA GLU A 809 52.69 -40.89 5.63
C GLU A 809 51.74 -41.24 6.81
N THR A 810 50.83 -42.22 6.61
CA THR A 810 50.22 -43.15 7.61
C THR A 810 49.29 -42.60 8.73
N THR A 811 48.25 -43.30 9.25
CA THR A 811 47.61 -44.61 8.94
C THR A 811 46.20 -44.73 9.56
N ALA A 812 45.36 -45.63 9.00
CA ALA A 812 44.27 -46.40 9.65
C ALA A 812 43.08 -45.63 10.27
N ASP A 813 41.85 -46.15 10.34
CA ASP A 813 41.13 -47.27 9.69
C ASP A 813 39.62 -46.92 9.80
N GLY A 814 38.63 -47.54 9.13
CA GLY A 814 38.59 -48.75 8.33
C GLY A 814 37.24 -49.48 8.55
N SER A 815 36.49 -49.67 7.46
CA SER A 815 35.33 -50.58 7.23
C SER A 815 33.91 -50.11 7.64
N GLY A 816 32.81 -50.47 6.95
CA GLY A 816 32.58 -51.15 5.65
C GLY A 816 31.22 -50.70 5.08
N GLY A 817 30.84 -50.83 3.79
CA GLY A 817 30.52 -52.08 3.07
C GLY A 817 28.99 -52.40 3.12
N THR A 818 28.28 -52.90 2.10
CA THR A 818 28.66 -53.27 0.71
C THR A 818 27.44 -53.49 -0.21
N THR A 819 27.34 -52.82 -1.38
CA THR A 819 26.65 -53.28 -2.65
C THR A 819 25.11 -53.59 -2.61
N VAL A 820 24.37 -53.92 -3.69
CA VAL A 820 24.63 -54.27 -5.12
C VAL A 820 23.54 -53.68 -6.06
N GLY A 821 23.93 -53.26 -7.28
CA GLY A 821 23.13 -53.44 -8.51
C GLY A 821 22.22 -52.28 -9.00
N GLY A 822 22.02 -52.04 -10.31
CA GLY A 822 22.77 -52.53 -11.47
C GLY A 822 21.92 -52.95 -12.68
N SER A 823 21.85 -52.11 -13.72
CA SER A 823 21.50 -52.50 -15.10
C SER A 823 21.97 -51.44 -16.10
N SER A 824 22.10 -51.80 -17.38
CA SER A 824 22.80 -51.02 -18.41
C SER A 824 22.02 -50.91 -19.72
N LEU A 825 22.30 -49.89 -20.53
CA LEU A 825 22.06 -49.90 -21.98
C LEU A 825 23.11 -49.04 -22.70
N THR A 826 23.48 -49.41 -23.92
CA THR A 826 24.65 -48.88 -24.65
C THR A 826 24.37 -48.63 -26.13
N CYS A 827 24.88 -47.52 -26.65
CA CYS A 827 25.24 -47.21 -28.05
C CYS A 827 25.53 -45.69 -28.14
N LYS A 828 26.38 -45.18 -29.03
CA LYS A 828 27.57 -45.70 -29.73
C LYS A 828 28.26 -44.47 -30.36
N GLU A 829 29.56 -44.50 -30.59
CA GLU A 829 30.29 -43.37 -31.20
C GLU A 829 30.07 -43.29 -32.71
N GLU A 830 30.12 -42.08 -33.28
CA GLU A 830 30.88 -41.83 -34.51
C GLU A 830 31.35 -40.36 -34.55
N VAL A 831 32.39 -40.07 -35.34
CA VAL A 831 33.16 -38.81 -35.31
C VAL A 831 33.39 -38.33 -36.74
N ASP A 832 33.20 -37.02 -36.99
CA ASP A 832 34.04 -36.31 -37.96
C ASP A 832 34.21 -34.83 -37.58
N THR A 833 35.07 -34.12 -38.33
CA THR A 833 35.65 -32.81 -38.03
C THR A 833 35.73 -31.93 -39.28
N ARG A 834 36.31 -30.73 -39.14
CA ARG A 834 36.48 -29.65 -40.16
C ARG A 834 35.24 -28.74 -40.32
N GLN A 835 35.38 -27.44 -40.62
CA GLN A 835 36.59 -26.62 -40.81
C GLN A 835 36.35 -25.16 -40.40
N LEU A 836 37.42 -24.45 -40.04
CA LEU A 836 37.43 -23.00 -39.79
C LEU A 836 37.64 -22.22 -41.10
N VAL A 837 36.98 -21.06 -41.22
CA VAL A 837 37.32 -19.98 -42.17
C VAL A 837 37.04 -18.62 -41.50
N ASP A 838 37.98 -17.69 -41.60
CA ASP A 838 37.90 -16.32 -41.05
C ASP A 838 37.01 -15.37 -41.87
N GLN A 839 36.75 -14.18 -41.29
CA GLN A 839 36.64 -12.81 -41.86
C GLN A 839 35.63 -11.96 -41.07
N PRO A 840 35.79 -10.61 -40.97
CA PRO A 840 35.93 -10.02 -39.64
C PRO A 840 34.98 -8.85 -39.33
N HIS A 841 35.24 -8.20 -38.19
CA HIS A 841 34.63 -6.93 -37.76
C HIS A 841 34.56 -5.87 -38.86
N ASN A 842 33.51 -5.06 -38.83
CA ASN A 842 33.52 -3.74 -39.46
C ASN A 842 32.81 -2.72 -38.55
N SER A 843 33.59 -1.86 -37.91
CA SER A 843 33.12 -0.75 -37.08
C SER A 843 33.31 0.56 -37.83
N GLN A 844 32.23 1.30 -38.11
CA GLN A 844 32.32 2.63 -38.72
C GLN A 844 32.01 3.74 -37.71
N VAL A 845 32.89 4.74 -37.69
CA VAL A 845 32.75 6.00 -36.96
C VAL A 845 32.94 7.13 -37.97
N LEU A 846 31.90 7.95 -38.14
CA LEU A 846 31.87 9.26 -38.82
C LEU A 846 30.75 10.03 -38.11
N ALA A 847 30.97 11.04 -37.26
CA ALA A 847 31.75 12.28 -37.38
C ALA A 847 31.03 13.40 -38.16
N THR A 848 30.60 14.42 -37.39
CA THR A 848 30.32 15.82 -37.76
C THR A 848 29.42 16.11 -38.98
N GLN A 849 28.23 16.63 -38.71
CA GLN A 849 28.01 18.09 -38.74
C GLN A 849 27.12 18.51 -37.55
#